data_AF-A0A4R5KZ50-F1
#
_entry.id   AF-A0A4R5KZ50-F1
#
_cell.length_a   1.000
_cell.length_b   1.000
_cell.length_c   1.000
_cell.angle_alpha   90.00
_cell.angle_beta   90.00
_cell.angle_gamma   90.00
#
_symmetry.space_group_name_H-M   'P 1'
#
loop_
_entity.id
_entity.type
_entity.pdbx_description
1 polymer ?
#
loop_
_entity_poly.entity_id
_entity_poly.type
_entity_poly.pdbx_seq_one_letter_code
_entity_poly.pdbx_strand_id
1 'polypeptide(L)'
;MLERYGHGGDLWTAAKTFGLSKDAFLDFSSNMNPLGPPNAAQIILRDRWRDIAAYPDPAVRELRAKLAAKYEIPAESILVGNGAAELIDLSVRLLQPGVTALARPSFSEYEEAVHKTDGAIYEIPLFAAHGFMLEETAAERALARSDLLFLGSPNNPTGRLLPPSVLERLAAADKPVIVDEAFIDFCPDEARLSMIRTAADSRHLTVIRSMTKFYSIPGLRLGFMVAHPDRIRLMRQQQVQWSVNTMAQLIGAAVLDDREFERRTHAWLAEERPWLIGKLTELGLLVTPSDTNYLLFSLKPLGITVQELQAEMGRRGVLIRDASRFPGLDSSYVRTAIRLREHNERLIRELGAAIGALTGSGKLAGRSTGGDAAAAQGSRMETGHMEPERPVPQGAAPALPFGSSRPREPVSPASQGATLMVQGTSSDAGKSLLATALCRILWQDGLRVAPFKSQNMSLNSYVTADGKEIGRAQGMQADACRVAATTDMNPILLKPKKDMVSQVVVHGKPLRDFDARTYREKYLPEAEAIVRDALARLRETYQVVVLEGAGSPAEVNLKDSDIVNMRLAGWADAPVVLVADIDRGGVFASLLGTMEIFTPEEQARVKGFIINKFRGDVSLLKPGLDWLEQRTGKPVLGVIPYLPDLELEDEDSASLDRKLAAGAIERGSVGRGTLLATDAEEAGSAGRLDLAVIRLPRLSNFTDIDPLLYESDVRLRYVGTAEELGQPDAVIIPGSKNTVDDLLFLRSTGLDQALAGHARRGGWIAGICAGYQMMGERLLDPELLESDRPETAGLGLFPAETVFKPDKQTVRAVGEARLFDGGGSDDAVPAYRISGYEIHMGRTRFLRPVKHPFYIAEEGGCQEAHPDGVVSDNGKLWGTYVHGILHNDDFRRAWLNAIRLGKGWEPLKAELRFQERREAAFDRLAAHVRNHLDMDRLYEMIDYSRQAKQSDKQIPSQEAIRCEYIREQAMPGRPE
;
A
#
# COMPACT_ATOMS: atom_id res chain seq x y z
N MET A 1 -6.26 -23.36 0.28
CA MET A 1 -5.14 -23.31 -0.68
C MET A 1 -3.87 -23.69 0.07
N LEU A 2 -3.06 -24.60 -0.47
CA LEU A 2 -2.06 -25.36 0.31
C LEU A 2 -0.82 -24.55 0.73
N GLU A 3 -0.18 -23.83 -0.18
CA GLU A 3 1.03 -23.05 0.13
C GLU A 3 0.69 -21.61 0.56
N ARG A 4 0.03 -21.45 1.72
CA ARG A 4 -0.41 -20.11 2.18
C ARG A 4 0.76 -19.12 2.32
N TYR A 5 1.97 -19.61 2.58
CA TYR A 5 3.18 -18.84 2.84
C TYR A 5 4.25 -19.04 1.74
N GLY A 6 3.85 -19.09 0.47
CA GLY A 6 4.75 -19.07 -0.71
C GLY A 6 5.55 -20.35 -1.00
N HIS A 7 5.84 -21.18 0.00
CA HIS A 7 6.71 -22.35 -0.12
C HIS A 7 5.98 -23.69 0.05
N GLY A 8 6.59 -24.77 -0.44
CA GLY A 8 6.13 -26.15 -0.20
C GLY A 8 6.59 -26.69 1.15
N GLY A 9 5.97 -27.79 1.60
CA GLY A 9 6.24 -28.43 2.90
C GLY A 9 5.33 -27.96 4.05
N ASP A 10 4.28 -27.16 3.78
CA ASP A 10 3.32 -26.73 4.79
C ASP A 10 2.33 -27.84 5.17
N LEU A 11 2.83 -28.82 5.94
CA LEU A 11 2.05 -29.91 6.50
C LEU A 11 0.93 -29.44 7.46
N TRP A 12 1.04 -28.23 8.04
CA TRP A 12 0.01 -27.68 8.92
C TRP A 12 -1.20 -27.21 8.11
N THR A 13 -0.98 -26.44 7.03
CA THR A 13 -2.06 -26.05 6.11
C THR A 13 -2.59 -27.27 5.37
N ALA A 14 -1.78 -28.27 5.03
CA ALA A 14 -2.24 -29.55 4.48
C ALA A 14 -3.23 -30.26 5.41
N ALA A 15 -2.81 -30.53 6.66
CA ALA A 15 -3.66 -31.17 7.67
C ALA A 15 -4.98 -30.40 7.90
N LYS A 16 -4.91 -29.07 8.00
CA LYS A 16 -6.10 -28.23 8.13
C LYS A 16 -7.00 -28.23 6.88
N THR A 17 -6.45 -28.39 5.68
CA THR A 17 -7.22 -28.32 4.41
C THR A 17 -7.96 -29.62 4.11
N PHE A 18 -7.39 -30.79 4.43
CA PHE A 18 -7.99 -32.09 4.07
C PHE A 18 -8.47 -32.92 5.27
N GLY A 19 -8.29 -32.44 6.51
CA GLY A 19 -8.76 -33.13 7.73
C GLY A 19 -7.94 -34.37 8.12
N LEU A 20 -6.78 -34.58 7.50
CA LEU A 20 -5.86 -35.69 7.79
C LEU A 20 -4.79 -35.27 8.80
N SER A 21 -4.17 -36.23 9.51
CA SER A 21 -2.96 -35.96 10.28
C SER A 21 -1.79 -35.61 9.36
N LYS A 22 -0.78 -34.90 9.88
CA LYS A 22 0.42 -34.52 9.11
C LYS A 22 1.15 -35.74 8.56
N ASP A 23 1.21 -36.80 9.38
CA ASP A 23 1.95 -38.02 9.12
C ASP A 23 1.28 -38.92 8.08
N ALA A 24 0.02 -38.63 7.71
CA ALA A 24 -0.66 -39.25 6.56
C ALA A 24 -0.19 -38.68 5.21
N PHE A 25 0.45 -37.50 5.19
CA PHE A 25 0.91 -36.85 3.96
C PHE A 25 2.32 -37.28 3.55
N LEU A 26 2.42 -37.83 2.34
CA LEU A 26 3.68 -38.00 1.64
C LEU A 26 4.01 -36.69 0.88
N ASP A 27 4.87 -35.86 1.47
CA ASP A 27 5.25 -34.58 0.87
C ASP A 27 6.19 -34.75 -0.33
N PHE A 28 5.76 -34.27 -1.50
CA PHE A 28 6.55 -34.09 -2.71
C PHE A 28 6.71 -32.61 -3.08
N SER A 29 6.15 -31.69 -2.28
CA SER A 29 6.21 -30.25 -2.54
C SER A 29 7.52 -29.62 -2.07
N SER A 30 8.28 -30.27 -1.18
CA SER A 30 9.58 -29.81 -0.68
C SER A 30 10.75 -30.71 -1.12
N ASN A 31 11.76 -30.09 -1.74
CA ASN A 31 12.84 -30.75 -2.48
C ASN A 31 13.98 -31.22 -1.55
N MET A 32 13.73 -32.21 -0.69
CA MET A 32 14.71 -32.72 0.28
C MET A 32 15.36 -34.03 -0.18
N ASN A 33 16.59 -34.33 0.26
CA ASN A 33 17.18 -35.66 0.08
C ASN A 33 16.38 -36.71 0.86
N PRO A 34 15.79 -37.74 0.22
CA PRO A 34 14.92 -38.70 0.88
C PRO A 34 15.66 -39.75 1.72
N LEU A 35 17.01 -39.80 1.65
CA LEU A 35 17.83 -40.67 2.52
C LEU A 35 17.83 -40.22 4.00
N GLY A 36 17.29 -39.04 4.29
CA GLY A 36 17.27 -38.44 5.63
C GLY A 36 18.60 -37.78 6.03
N PRO A 37 18.74 -37.35 7.29
CA PRO A 37 19.98 -36.77 7.79
C PRO A 37 21.12 -37.81 7.88
N PRO A 38 22.37 -37.44 7.53
CA PRO A 38 23.55 -38.28 7.77
C PRO A 38 23.68 -38.72 9.23
N ASN A 39 24.32 -39.88 9.46
CA ASN A 39 24.46 -40.45 10.81
C ASN A 39 25.19 -39.51 11.78
N ALA A 40 26.17 -38.73 11.26
CA ALA A 40 26.87 -37.70 12.01
C ALA A 40 25.92 -36.67 12.68
N ALA A 41 24.81 -36.30 12.02
CA ALA A 41 23.82 -35.39 12.58
C ALA A 41 23.09 -36.02 13.80
N GLN A 42 22.76 -37.30 13.72
CA GLN A 42 22.09 -38.03 14.81
C GLN A 42 23.02 -38.20 16.02
N ILE A 43 24.29 -38.55 15.77
CA ILE A 43 25.32 -38.68 16.81
C ILE A 43 25.52 -37.35 17.55
N ILE A 44 25.66 -36.23 16.83
CA ILE A 44 25.86 -34.91 17.44
C ILE A 44 24.62 -34.46 18.23
N LEU A 45 23.40 -34.64 17.70
CA LEU A 45 22.17 -34.31 18.44
C LEU A 45 21.98 -35.19 19.69
N ARG A 46 22.47 -36.43 19.69
CA ARG A 46 22.42 -37.31 20.88
C ARG A 46 23.46 -36.93 21.93
N ASP A 47 24.70 -36.73 21.52
CA ASP A 47 25.86 -36.69 22.43
C ASP A 47 26.26 -35.26 22.83
N ARG A 48 25.95 -34.25 22.00
CA ARG A 48 26.41 -32.86 22.13
C ARG A 48 25.28 -31.84 22.29
N TRP A 49 24.04 -32.26 22.54
CA TRP A 49 22.90 -31.33 22.71
C TRP A 49 23.12 -30.29 23.82
N ARG A 50 23.93 -30.61 24.85
CA ARG A 50 24.22 -29.71 25.97
C ARG A 50 25.01 -28.46 25.54
N ASP A 51 25.72 -28.52 24.42
CA ASP A 51 26.53 -27.43 23.88
C ASP A 51 25.69 -26.19 23.49
N ILE A 52 24.36 -26.33 23.35
CA ILE A 52 23.44 -25.18 23.15
C ILE A 52 23.38 -24.23 24.36
N ALA A 53 23.91 -24.63 25.53
CA ALA A 53 24.04 -23.77 26.70
C ALA A 53 25.16 -22.72 26.56
N ALA A 54 26.00 -22.82 25.53
CA ALA A 54 27.03 -21.84 25.19
C ALA A 54 26.68 -21.12 23.88
N TYR A 55 27.10 -19.86 23.76
CA TYR A 55 27.06 -19.15 22.48
C TYR A 55 27.92 -19.88 21.43
N PRO A 56 27.47 -19.95 20.16
CA PRO A 56 28.24 -20.57 19.10
C PRO A 56 29.52 -19.77 18.79
N ASP A 57 30.49 -20.36 18.07
CA ASP A 57 31.66 -19.60 17.62
C ASP A 57 31.22 -18.50 16.62
N PRO A 58 31.38 -17.20 16.93
CA PRO A 58 31.01 -16.13 16.01
C PRO A 58 31.89 -16.08 14.75
N ALA A 59 33.05 -16.74 14.75
CA ALA A 59 33.94 -16.83 13.59
C ALA A 59 33.76 -18.13 12.78
N VAL A 60 32.91 -19.06 13.23
CA VAL A 60 32.54 -20.32 12.58
C VAL A 60 33.76 -21.13 12.10
N ARG A 61 34.83 -21.20 12.91
CA ARG A 61 36.18 -21.56 12.45
C ARG A 61 36.29 -22.98 11.89
N GLU A 62 35.77 -23.99 12.59
CA GLU A 62 35.91 -25.40 12.18
C GLU A 62 35.25 -25.65 10.81
N LEU A 63 33.97 -25.27 10.67
CA LEU A 63 33.22 -25.43 9.43
C LEU A 63 33.84 -24.60 8.29
N ARG A 64 34.29 -23.36 8.52
CA ARG A 64 34.98 -22.58 7.49
C ARG A 64 36.30 -23.22 7.06
N ALA A 65 37.08 -23.79 7.98
CA ALA A 65 38.31 -24.51 7.65
C ALA A 65 38.03 -25.78 6.82
N LYS A 66 36.99 -26.56 7.16
CA LYS A 66 36.61 -27.74 6.37
C LYS A 66 36.04 -27.38 4.99
N LEU A 67 35.26 -26.31 4.86
CA LEU A 67 34.78 -25.81 3.56
C LEU A 67 35.95 -25.34 2.68
N ALA A 68 36.89 -24.58 3.26
CA ALA A 68 38.12 -24.16 2.57
C ALA A 68 38.92 -25.36 2.05
N ALA A 69 39.08 -26.39 2.89
CA ALA A 69 39.75 -27.63 2.51
C ALA A 69 38.98 -28.48 1.47
N LYS A 70 37.64 -28.57 1.53
CA LYS A 70 36.84 -29.31 0.52
C LYS A 70 36.99 -28.68 -0.86
N TYR A 71 36.94 -27.35 -0.95
CA TYR A 71 36.86 -26.65 -2.24
C TYR A 71 38.19 -26.11 -2.77
N GLU A 72 39.27 -26.19 -1.98
CA GLU A 72 40.61 -25.66 -2.28
C GLU A 72 40.62 -24.12 -2.46
N ILE A 73 40.00 -23.40 -1.51
CA ILE A 73 39.85 -21.93 -1.52
C ILE A 73 40.29 -21.31 -0.18
N PRO A 74 40.61 -19.99 -0.11
CA PRO A 74 40.88 -19.32 1.16
C PRO A 74 39.67 -19.35 2.12
N ALA A 75 39.90 -19.55 3.42
CA ALA A 75 38.84 -19.51 4.42
C ALA A 75 38.23 -18.10 4.56
N GLU A 76 39.00 -17.08 4.19
CA GLU A 76 38.64 -15.66 4.13
C GLU A 76 37.58 -15.40 3.07
N SER A 77 37.56 -16.19 1.99
CA SER A 77 36.57 -16.16 0.92
C SER A 77 35.22 -16.80 1.31
N ILE A 78 35.04 -17.24 2.56
CA ILE A 78 33.85 -17.97 3.02
C ILE A 78 33.12 -17.23 4.14
N LEU A 79 31.80 -17.07 3.98
CA LEU A 79 30.86 -16.69 5.03
C LEU A 79 29.82 -17.81 5.21
N VAL A 80 29.52 -18.19 6.44
CA VAL A 80 28.50 -19.19 6.79
C VAL A 80 27.29 -18.46 7.35
N GLY A 81 26.09 -18.90 7.00
CA GLY A 81 24.84 -18.24 7.39
C GLY A 81 23.70 -19.19 7.77
N ASN A 82 22.64 -18.59 8.28
CA ASN A 82 21.44 -19.20 8.87
C ASN A 82 20.50 -19.81 7.80
N GLY A 83 21.08 -20.62 6.91
CA GLY A 83 20.50 -21.04 5.63
C GLY A 83 20.82 -20.06 4.50
N ALA A 84 20.68 -20.51 3.25
CA ALA A 84 20.90 -19.67 2.06
C ALA A 84 20.05 -18.38 2.05
N ALA A 85 18.84 -18.42 2.63
CA ALA A 85 17.94 -17.26 2.75
C ALA A 85 18.59 -16.03 3.42
N GLU A 86 19.36 -16.21 4.50
CA GLU A 86 20.11 -15.11 5.13
C GLU A 86 21.17 -14.54 4.17
N LEU A 87 21.81 -15.41 3.38
CA LEU A 87 22.90 -15.06 2.50
C LEU A 87 22.41 -14.37 1.21
N ILE A 88 21.22 -14.73 0.72
CA ILE A 88 20.48 -14.04 -0.35
C ILE A 88 20.17 -12.60 0.11
N ASP A 89 19.48 -12.48 1.25
CA ASP A 89 19.07 -11.21 1.88
C ASP A 89 20.28 -10.29 2.17
N LEU A 90 21.34 -10.83 2.77
CA LEU A 90 22.58 -10.12 3.08
C LEU A 90 23.33 -9.65 1.83
N SER A 91 23.32 -10.44 0.74
CA SER A 91 24.00 -10.05 -0.51
C SER A 91 23.32 -8.86 -1.15
N VAL A 92 21.99 -8.85 -1.24
CA VAL A 92 21.24 -7.74 -1.84
C VAL A 92 21.31 -6.49 -0.96
N ARG A 93 21.18 -6.63 0.37
CA ARG A 93 21.34 -5.50 1.31
C ARG A 93 22.74 -4.86 1.31
N LEU A 94 23.80 -5.63 1.03
CA LEU A 94 25.14 -5.05 0.88
C LEU A 94 25.31 -4.34 -0.46
N LEU A 95 24.79 -4.92 -1.55
CA LEU A 95 25.01 -4.40 -2.91
C LEU A 95 24.09 -3.23 -3.27
N GLN A 96 22.90 -3.15 -2.67
CA GLN A 96 21.85 -2.14 -2.94
C GLN A 96 21.66 -1.81 -4.43
N PRO A 97 21.46 -2.82 -5.30
CA PRO A 97 21.36 -2.62 -6.76
C PRO A 97 20.08 -1.85 -7.11
N GLY A 98 20.20 -0.82 -7.96
CA GLY A 98 19.04 -0.09 -8.48
C GLY A 98 18.20 -0.95 -9.43
N VAL A 99 18.85 -1.79 -10.23
CA VAL A 99 18.21 -2.81 -11.09
C VAL A 99 18.87 -4.18 -10.90
N THR A 100 18.07 -5.19 -10.56
CA THR A 100 18.49 -6.60 -10.49
C THR A 100 17.87 -7.42 -11.61
N ALA A 101 18.67 -8.10 -12.41
CA ALA A 101 18.17 -9.03 -13.43
C ALA A 101 17.91 -10.43 -12.84
N LEU A 102 16.73 -10.98 -13.14
CA LEU A 102 16.25 -12.29 -12.67
C LEU A 102 15.71 -13.14 -13.83
N ALA A 103 16.15 -14.40 -13.92
CA ALA A 103 15.71 -15.32 -14.98
C ALA A 103 14.44 -16.10 -14.60
N ARG A 104 13.29 -15.72 -15.16
CA ARG A 104 11.96 -16.20 -14.74
C ARG A 104 11.48 -17.40 -15.57
N PRO A 105 11.03 -18.51 -14.95
CA PRO A 105 10.80 -18.69 -13.51
C PRO A 105 12.06 -18.97 -12.69
N SER A 106 12.18 -18.27 -11.57
CA SER A 106 13.21 -18.43 -10.53
C SER A 106 12.58 -18.55 -9.14
N PHE A 107 13.41 -18.73 -8.11
CA PHE A 107 12.98 -18.71 -6.72
C PHE A 107 12.51 -17.31 -6.29
N SER A 108 11.45 -17.23 -5.47
CA SER A 108 10.83 -15.96 -5.07
C SER A 108 11.67 -15.15 -4.07
N GLU A 109 12.46 -15.81 -3.22
CA GLU A 109 13.30 -15.12 -2.22
C GLU A 109 14.30 -14.14 -2.86
N TYR A 110 14.68 -14.30 -4.14
CA TYR A 110 15.51 -13.33 -4.85
C TYR A 110 14.77 -12.00 -5.09
N GLU A 111 13.51 -12.08 -5.52
CA GLU A 111 12.60 -10.93 -5.73
C GLU A 111 12.23 -10.29 -4.39
N GLU A 112 11.91 -11.10 -3.38
CA GLU A 112 11.64 -10.64 -2.02
C GLU A 112 12.85 -9.97 -1.36
N ALA A 113 14.09 -10.33 -1.72
CA ALA A 113 15.29 -9.66 -1.25
C ALA A 113 15.53 -8.30 -1.95
N VAL A 114 15.25 -8.20 -3.26
CA VAL A 114 15.36 -6.96 -4.04
C VAL A 114 14.33 -5.92 -3.61
N HIS A 115 13.08 -6.35 -3.36
CA HIS A 115 12.03 -5.45 -2.86
C HIS A 115 12.27 -4.93 -1.43
N LYS A 116 13.15 -5.56 -0.62
CA LYS A 116 13.56 -5.03 0.70
C LYS A 116 14.56 -3.87 0.60
N THR A 117 15.16 -3.63 -0.56
CA THR A 117 16.09 -2.54 -0.81
C THR A 117 15.56 -1.55 -1.85
N ASP A 118 14.23 -1.53 -2.06
CA ASP A 118 13.53 -0.71 -3.06
C ASP A 118 14.08 -0.84 -4.50
N GLY A 119 14.74 -1.97 -4.82
CA GLY A 119 15.36 -2.21 -6.12
C GLY A 119 14.35 -2.62 -7.19
N ALA A 120 14.60 -2.22 -8.43
CA ALA A 120 13.81 -2.64 -9.58
C ALA A 120 14.27 -4.02 -10.13
N ILE A 121 13.39 -4.70 -10.87
CA ILE A 121 13.66 -6.02 -11.46
C ILE A 121 13.67 -5.95 -12.99
N TYR A 122 14.73 -6.48 -13.60
CA TYR A 122 14.80 -6.74 -15.04
C TYR A 122 14.52 -8.23 -15.30
N GLU A 123 13.36 -8.54 -15.89
CA GLU A 123 12.97 -9.92 -16.15
C GLU A 123 13.68 -10.50 -17.38
N ILE A 124 14.29 -11.68 -17.23
CA ILE A 124 14.80 -12.49 -18.33
C ILE A 124 13.87 -13.70 -18.49
N PRO A 125 12.94 -13.73 -19.47
CA PRO A 125 12.00 -14.84 -19.61
C PRO A 125 12.69 -16.11 -20.12
N LEU A 126 12.47 -17.23 -19.43
CA LEU A 126 12.91 -18.57 -19.81
C LEU A 126 11.72 -19.34 -20.39
N PHE A 127 11.84 -19.84 -21.61
CA PHE A 127 10.73 -20.46 -22.32
C PHE A 127 10.77 -21.99 -22.30
N ALA A 128 9.60 -22.62 -22.14
CA ALA A 128 9.45 -24.07 -22.19
C ALA A 128 9.94 -24.69 -23.52
N ALA A 129 9.80 -23.96 -24.64
CA ALA A 129 10.29 -24.36 -25.97
C ALA A 129 11.81 -24.55 -26.03
N HIS A 130 12.56 -23.87 -25.15
CA HIS A 130 14.02 -24.00 -25.02
C HIS A 130 14.41 -24.77 -23.74
N GLY A 131 13.48 -25.58 -23.21
CA GLY A 131 13.68 -26.37 -21.99
C GLY A 131 13.98 -25.54 -20.75
N PHE A 132 13.53 -24.28 -20.70
CA PHE A 132 13.83 -23.27 -19.68
C PHE A 132 15.34 -23.05 -19.41
N MET A 133 16.19 -23.20 -20.43
CA MET A 133 17.61 -22.83 -20.35
C MET A 133 17.77 -21.32 -20.56
N LEU A 134 18.72 -20.69 -19.85
CA LEU A 134 19.10 -19.30 -20.08
C LEU A 134 20.02 -19.21 -21.30
N GLU A 135 19.64 -18.38 -22.27
CA GLU A 135 20.48 -18.09 -23.44
C GLU A 135 21.61 -17.11 -23.10
N GLU A 136 22.78 -17.32 -23.71
CA GLU A 136 23.95 -16.44 -23.57
C GLU A 136 23.65 -14.99 -23.95
N THR A 137 23.00 -14.77 -25.10
CA THR A 137 22.62 -13.41 -25.54
C THR A 137 21.63 -12.73 -24.58
N ALA A 138 20.83 -13.52 -23.83
CA ALA A 138 19.91 -12.99 -22.83
C ALA A 138 20.64 -12.60 -21.54
N ALA A 139 21.65 -13.38 -21.12
CA ALA A 139 22.55 -13.02 -20.03
C ALA A 139 23.39 -11.75 -20.36
N GLU A 140 23.88 -11.61 -21.60
CA GLU A 140 24.56 -10.39 -22.07
C GLU A 140 23.64 -9.17 -22.01
N ARG A 141 22.41 -9.27 -22.55
CA ARG A 141 21.41 -8.20 -22.48
C ARG A 141 21.04 -7.82 -21.05
N ALA A 142 21.07 -8.79 -20.12
CA ALA A 142 20.85 -8.54 -18.70
C ALA A 142 22.02 -7.78 -18.07
N LEU A 143 23.27 -8.26 -18.21
CA LEU A 143 24.47 -7.58 -17.72
C LEU A 143 24.57 -6.13 -18.24
N ALA A 144 24.16 -5.87 -19.48
CA ALA A 144 24.09 -4.52 -20.03
C ALA A 144 23.03 -3.61 -19.38
N ARG A 145 21.97 -4.16 -18.78
CA ARG A 145 20.76 -3.46 -18.32
C ARG A 145 20.51 -3.50 -16.80
N SER A 146 21.26 -4.28 -16.03
CA SER A 146 21.15 -4.36 -14.57
C SER A 146 22.47 -4.02 -13.87
N ASP A 147 22.41 -3.73 -12.58
CA ASP A 147 23.56 -3.54 -11.69
C ASP A 147 23.99 -4.86 -11.05
N LEU A 148 23.01 -5.73 -10.78
CA LEU A 148 23.19 -7.10 -10.30
C LEU A 148 22.51 -8.09 -11.27
N LEU A 149 23.17 -9.20 -11.59
CA LEU A 149 22.54 -10.37 -12.22
C LEU A 149 22.49 -11.52 -11.20
N PHE A 150 21.28 -12.00 -10.88
CA PHE A 150 21.05 -13.02 -9.85
C PHE A 150 20.35 -14.24 -10.47
N LEU A 151 21.05 -15.39 -10.47
CA LEU A 151 20.64 -16.62 -11.17
C LEU A 151 20.72 -17.84 -10.25
N GLY A 152 19.93 -18.88 -10.51
CA GLY A 152 20.03 -20.17 -9.83
C GLY A 152 20.63 -21.26 -10.75
N SER A 153 21.49 -22.13 -10.22
CA SER A 153 22.10 -23.25 -10.96
C SER A 153 22.35 -24.47 -10.05
N PRO A 154 21.56 -25.55 -10.14
CA PRO A 154 20.36 -25.73 -10.96
C PRO A 154 19.19 -24.83 -10.52
N ASN A 155 18.54 -24.18 -11.50
CA ASN A 155 17.46 -23.24 -11.29
C ASN A 155 16.20 -23.88 -10.68
N ASN A 156 15.62 -23.25 -9.66
CA ASN A 156 14.38 -23.63 -9.02
C ASN A 156 13.25 -22.71 -9.53
N PRO A 157 12.22 -23.21 -10.23
CA PRO A 157 11.66 -24.56 -10.13
C PRO A 157 12.02 -25.55 -11.26
N THR A 158 12.76 -25.14 -12.29
CA THR A 158 12.90 -25.91 -13.55
C THR A 158 13.80 -27.14 -13.43
N GLY A 159 14.75 -27.13 -12.50
CA GLY A 159 15.78 -28.15 -12.30
C GLY A 159 16.98 -28.03 -13.24
N ARG A 160 17.07 -26.97 -14.06
CA ARG A 160 18.09 -26.83 -15.12
C ARG A 160 19.38 -26.16 -14.63
N LEU A 161 20.53 -26.72 -14.98
CA LEU A 161 21.83 -26.04 -14.90
C LEU A 161 21.90 -24.84 -15.87
N LEU A 162 22.70 -23.83 -15.51
CA LEU A 162 23.13 -22.80 -16.46
C LEU A 162 24.09 -23.41 -17.51
N PRO A 163 23.98 -23.04 -18.81
CA PRO A 163 24.92 -23.50 -19.83
C PRO A 163 26.37 -23.04 -19.59
N PRO A 164 27.40 -23.81 -20.00
CA PRO A 164 28.80 -23.45 -19.81
C PRO A 164 29.18 -22.05 -20.34
N SER A 165 28.73 -21.66 -21.54
CA SER A 165 29.05 -20.33 -22.09
C SER A 165 28.38 -19.18 -21.32
N VAL A 166 27.24 -19.44 -20.66
CA VAL A 166 26.67 -18.49 -19.68
C VAL A 166 27.59 -18.39 -18.47
N LEU A 167 28.05 -19.51 -17.90
CA LEU A 167 28.99 -19.49 -16.77
C LEU A 167 30.31 -18.76 -17.11
N GLU A 168 30.83 -18.94 -18.32
CA GLU A 168 31.99 -18.20 -18.84
C GLU A 168 31.72 -16.69 -18.94
N ARG A 169 30.54 -16.28 -19.44
CA ARG A 169 30.10 -14.88 -19.43
C ARG A 169 29.93 -14.31 -18.02
N LEU A 170 29.42 -15.07 -17.06
CA LEU A 170 29.30 -14.66 -15.66
C LEU A 170 30.66 -14.53 -14.96
N ALA A 171 31.61 -15.40 -15.28
CA ALA A 171 32.98 -15.35 -14.75
C ALA A 171 33.74 -14.11 -15.25
N ALA A 172 33.47 -13.68 -16.49
CA ALA A 172 34.09 -12.52 -17.13
C ALA A 172 33.37 -11.18 -16.86
N ALA A 173 32.34 -11.14 -16.00
CA ALA A 173 31.55 -9.94 -15.74
C ALA A 173 32.30 -8.90 -14.87
N ASP A 174 32.17 -7.63 -15.27
CA ASP A 174 32.67 -6.43 -14.56
C ASP A 174 31.64 -5.85 -13.56
N LYS A 175 30.43 -6.41 -13.52
CA LYS A 175 29.35 -6.05 -12.59
C LYS A 175 29.05 -7.18 -11.59
N PRO A 176 28.48 -6.87 -10.41
CA PRO A 176 27.98 -7.87 -9.48
C PRO A 176 27.15 -9.00 -10.13
N VAL A 177 27.56 -10.24 -9.87
CA VAL A 177 26.81 -11.45 -10.21
C VAL A 177 26.65 -12.30 -8.95
N ILE A 178 25.45 -12.86 -8.74
CA ILE A 178 25.21 -13.90 -7.73
C ILE A 178 24.67 -15.16 -8.41
N VAL A 179 25.26 -16.31 -8.09
CA VAL A 179 24.76 -17.63 -8.51
C VAL A 179 24.36 -18.43 -7.27
N ASP A 180 23.08 -18.77 -7.16
CA ASP A 180 22.56 -19.67 -6.13
C ASP A 180 22.70 -21.12 -6.59
N GLU A 181 23.64 -21.81 -5.96
CA GLU A 181 23.98 -23.21 -6.16
C GLU A 181 23.34 -24.12 -5.09
N ALA A 182 22.25 -23.71 -4.42
CA ALA A 182 21.57 -24.48 -3.37
C ALA A 182 21.15 -25.93 -3.69
N PHE A 183 21.31 -26.38 -4.94
CA PHE A 183 20.99 -27.71 -5.43
C PHE A 183 22.13 -28.39 -6.24
N ILE A 184 23.31 -27.77 -6.37
CA ILE A 184 24.41 -28.30 -7.19
C ILE A 184 25.06 -29.56 -6.61
N ASP A 185 25.03 -29.73 -5.28
CA ASP A 185 25.57 -30.92 -4.59
C ASP A 185 24.90 -32.23 -5.05
N PHE A 186 23.69 -32.17 -5.62
CA PHE A 186 23.02 -33.33 -6.24
C PHE A 186 23.58 -33.72 -7.61
N CYS A 187 24.40 -32.88 -8.25
CA CYS A 187 25.03 -33.17 -9.53
C CYS A 187 26.36 -33.93 -9.28
N PRO A 188 26.60 -35.09 -9.94
CA PRO A 188 27.77 -35.95 -9.65
C PRO A 188 29.12 -35.40 -10.14
N ASP A 189 29.12 -34.22 -10.76
CA ASP A 189 30.30 -33.53 -11.32
C ASP A 189 30.40 -32.10 -10.73
N GLU A 190 30.02 -31.97 -9.46
CA GLU A 190 29.92 -30.69 -8.71
C GLU A 190 31.18 -29.82 -8.86
N ALA A 191 32.36 -30.44 -8.76
CA ALA A 191 33.65 -29.75 -8.81
C ALA A 191 33.98 -29.08 -10.17
N ARG A 192 33.33 -29.50 -11.27
CA ARG A 192 33.46 -28.86 -12.60
C ARG A 192 32.29 -27.94 -12.93
N LEU A 193 31.13 -28.17 -12.31
CA LEU A 193 29.89 -27.41 -12.55
C LEU A 193 29.74 -26.18 -11.63
N SER A 194 30.36 -26.20 -10.45
CA SER A 194 30.33 -25.11 -9.47
C SER A 194 31.31 -23.98 -9.82
N MET A 195 30.87 -22.74 -9.63
CA MET A 195 31.71 -21.55 -9.76
C MET A 195 32.43 -21.16 -8.46
N ILE A 196 32.39 -21.99 -7.40
CA ILE A 196 32.97 -21.67 -6.07
C ILE A 196 34.41 -21.14 -6.17
N ARG A 197 35.28 -21.78 -6.97
CA ARG A 197 36.68 -21.37 -7.11
C ARG A 197 36.78 -20.00 -7.80
N THR A 198 36.08 -19.84 -8.92
CA THR A 198 35.97 -18.57 -9.66
C THR A 198 35.42 -17.43 -8.80
N ALA A 199 34.50 -17.72 -7.88
CA ALA A 199 33.94 -16.74 -6.95
C ALA A 199 34.92 -16.35 -5.83
N ALA A 200 35.83 -17.23 -5.41
CA ALA A 200 36.86 -16.90 -4.43
C ALA A 200 37.90 -15.90 -4.96
N ASP A 201 38.16 -15.91 -6.27
CA ASP A 201 39.10 -15.01 -6.96
C ASP A 201 38.42 -13.76 -7.55
N SER A 202 37.19 -13.87 -8.05
CA SER A 202 36.47 -12.77 -8.70
C SER A 202 35.90 -11.75 -7.71
N ARG A 203 36.27 -10.47 -7.88
CA ARG A 203 35.70 -9.33 -7.14
C ARG A 203 34.20 -9.09 -7.42
N HIS A 204 33.66 -9.68 -8.49
CA HIS A 204 32.34 -9.39 -9.03
C HIS A 204 31.34 -10.52 -8.78
N LEU A 205 31.79 -11.78 -8.84
CA LEU A 205 30.97 -12.96 -8.62
C LEU A 205 30.75 -13.28 -7.12
N THR A 206 29.67 -13.97 -6.81
CA THR A 206 29.39 -14.58 -5.50
C THR A 206 28.57 -15.83 -5.71
N VAL A 207 28.93 -16.92 -5.05
CA VAL A 207 28.18 -18.19 -5.07
C VAL A 207 27.53 -18.41 -3.72
N ILE A 208 26.25 -18.82 -3.71
CA ILE A 208 25.51 -19.19 -2.49
C ILE A 208 25.23 -20.70 -2.51
N ARG A 209 25.41 -21.38 -1.37
CA ARG A 209 25.20 -22.83 -1.20
C ARG A 209 24.33 -23.14 0.00
N SER A 210 23.58 -24.23 -0.10
CA SER A 210 22.60 -24.65 0.92
C SER A 210 22.90 -26.06 1.42
N MET A 211 23.46 -26.16 2.62
CA MET A 211 23.71 -27.46 3.25
C MET A 211 22.41 -28.15 3.72
N THR A 212 21.28 -27.43 3.74
CA THR A 212 19.98 -27.98 4.13
C THR A 212 19.45 -29.08 3.20
N LYS A 213 19.56 -28.90 1.88
CA LYS A 213 18.84 -29.72 0.88
C LYS A 213 19.47 -31.10 0.72
N PHE A 214 20.78 -31.11 0.45
CA PHE A 214 21.54 -32.33 0.20
C PHE A 214 21.66 -33.20 1.45
N TYR A 215 22.03 -32.64 2.60
CA TYR A 215 22.17 -33.37 3.86
C TYR A 215 20.86 -33.52 4.65
N SER A 216 19.71 -33.16 4.06
CA SER A 216 18.37 -33.30 4.66
C SER A 216 18.21 -32.72 6.09
N ILE A 217 18.87 -31.60 6.37
CA ILE A 217 18.86 -30.88 7.66
C ILE A 217 18.16 -29.50 7.58
N PRO A 218 16.92 -29.38 7.06
CA PRO A 218 16.29 -28.08 6.79
C PRO A 218 15.93 -27.29 8.05
N GLY A 219 15.71 -27.97 9.18
CA GLY A 219 15.41 -27.36 10.48
C GLY A 219 16.64 -26.76 11.18
N LEU A 220 17.86 -27.19 10.85
CA LEU A 220 19.09 -26.64 11.46
C LEU A 220 19.48 -25.27 10.90
N ARG A 221 18.93 -24.88 9.73
CA ARG A 221 19.19 -23.60 9.05
C ARG A 221 20.68 -23.35 8.75
N LEU A 222 21.21 -24.03 7.72
CA LEU A 222 22.63 -23.92 7.35
C LEU A 222 22.86 -23.69 5.85
N GLY A 223 23.67 -22.70 5.53
CA GLY A 223 24.21 -22.42 4.21
C GLY A 223 25.56 -21.71 4.31
N PHE A 224 26.25 -21.56 3.19
CA PHE A 224 27.46 -20.74 3.10
C PHE A 224 27.51 -20.03 1.75
N MET A 225 28.31 -18.98 1.66
CA MET A 225 28.59 -18.26 0.42
C MET A 225 30.10 -18.17 0.20
N VAL A 226 30.50 -18.07 -1.07
CA VAL A 226 31.88 -17.87 -1.49
C VAL A 226 31.96 -16.62 -2.37
N ALA A 227 32.88 -15.72 -2.04
CA ALA A 227 33.19 -14.52 -2.79
C ALA A 227 34.62 -14.06 -2.47
N HIS A 228 35.18 -13.14 -3.27
CA HIS A 228 36.49 -12.54 -2.99
C HIS A 228 36.58 -11.98 -1.53
N PRO A 229 37.69 -12.18 -0.80
CA PRO A 229 37.81 -11.84 0.62
C PRO A 229 37.36 -10.44 1.04
N ASP A 230 37.59 -9.42 0.19
CA ASP A 230 37.11 -8.06 0.42
C ASP A 230 35.58 -7.98 0.54
N ARG A 231 34.83 -8.72 -0.29
CA ARG A 231 33.37 -8.73 -0.26
C ARG A 231 32.86 -9.46 0.98
N ILE A 232 33.48 -10.59 1.32
CA ILE A 232 33.16 -11.35 2.55
C ILE A 232 33.44 -10.52 3.82
N ARG A 233 34.50 -9.70 3.83
CA ARG A 233 34.79 -8.76 4.91
C ARG A 233 33.68 -7.73 5.10
N LEU A 234 33.13 -7.18 4.02
CA LEU A 234 32.00 -6.25 4.06
C LEU A 234 30.69 -6.95 4.49
N MET A 235 30.39 -8.14 3.92
CA MET A 235 29.21 -8.93 4.29
C MET A 235 29.20 -9.28 5.78
N ARG A 236 30.36 -9.64 6.34
CA ARG A 236 30.51 -9.92 7.78
C ARG A 236 30.28 -8.69 8.69
N GLN A 237 30.38 -7.47 8.17
CA GLN A 237 30.03 -6.25 8.92
C GLN A 237 28.51 -6.00 8.96
N GLN A 238 27.74 -6.59 8.03
CA GLN A 238 26.27 -6.51 7.98
C GLN A 238 25.54 -7.79 8.42
N GLN A 239 26.26 -8.88 8.71
CA GLN A 239 25.67 -10.12 9.23
C GLN A 239 25.34 -9.99 10.73
N VAL A 240 24.21 -10.55 11.16
CA VAL A 240 23.84 -10.62 12.58
C VAL A 240 24.81 -11.55 13.32
N GLN A 241 25.38 -11.08 14.43
CA GLN A 241 26.31 -11.88 15.23
C GLN A 241 25.62 -13.14 15.78
N TRP A 242 26.36 -14.26 15.80
CA TRP A 242 25.88 -15.58 16.26
C TRP A 242 24.67 -16.17 15.51
N SER A 243 24.33 -15.70 14.29
CA SER A 243 23.14 -16.20 13.56
C SER A 243 23.20 -17.69 13.20
N VAL A 244 24.39 -18.27 13.08
CA VAL A 244 24.61 -19.71 12.86
C VAL A 244 24.73 -20.45 14.19
N ASN A 245 23.65 -21.15 14.58
CA ASN A 245 23.54 -21.87 15.85
C ASN A 245 24.55 -23.03 16.02
N THR A 246 24.87 -23.37 17.27
CA THR A 246 25.92 -24.34 17.64
C THR A 246 25.73 -25.72 17.01
N MET A 247 24.49 -26.23 16.94
CA MET A 247 24.19 -27.53 16.32
C MET A 247 24.41 -27.50 14.81
N ALA A 248 24.03 -26.42 14.13
CA ALA A 248 24.30 -26.23 12.70
C ALA A 248 25.80 -26.16 12.40
N GLN A 249 26.60 -25.49 13.24
CA GLN A 249 28.06 -25.45 13.05
C GLN A 249 28.70 -26.84 13.19
N LEU A 250 28.41 -27.55 14.29
CA LEU A 250 28.97 -28.89 14.55
C LEU A 250 28.54 -29.91 13.49
N ILE A 251 27.25 -29.95 13.15
CA ILE A 251 26.71 -30.90 12.17
C ILE A 251 27.19 -30.56 10.77
N GLY A 252 27.20 -29.27 10.41
CA GLY A 252 27.79 -28.80 9.16
C GLY A 252 29.24 -29.24 8.99
N ALA A 253 30.06 -29.12 10.05
CA ALA A 253 31.45 -29.55 10.00
C ALA A 253 31.57 -31.08 9.85
N ALA A 254 30.69 -31.87 10.46
CA ALA A 254 30.78 -33.33 10.39
C ALA A 254 30.23 -33.95 9.10
N VAL A 255 29.20 -33.38 8.47
CA VAL A 255 28.60 -33.94 7.23
C VAL A 255 29.48 -33.76 5.99
N LEU A 256 30.46 -32.87 6.02
CA LEU A 256 31.45 -32.69 4.95
C LEU A 256 32.40 -33.89 4.79
N ASP A 257 32.55 -34.70 5.85
CA ASP A 257 33.40 -35.89 5.85
C ASP A 257 32.64 -37.16 5.37
N ASP A 258 31.30 -37.13 5.29
CA ASP A 258 30.45 -38.28 4.96
C ASP A 258 30.33 -38.52 3.44
N ARG A 259 31.45 -38.97 2.85
CA ARG A 259 31.56 -39.33 1.43
C ARG A 259 30.69 -40.52 1.01
N GLU A 260 30.29 -41.36 1.96
CA GLU A 260 29.38 -42.48 1.68
C GLU A 260 27.93 -42.01 1.54
N PHE A 261 27.50 -41.03 2.34
CA PHE A 261 26.22 -40.36 2.13
C PHE A 261 26.15 -39.63 0.78
N GLU A 262 27.23 -38.94 0.39
CA GLU A 262 27.38 -38.30 -0.91
C GLU A 262 27.20 -39.31 -2.06
N ARG A 263 28.03 -40.38 -2.06
CA ARG A 263 27.99 -41.47 -3.05
C ARG A 263 26.61 -42.14 -3.14
N ARG A 264 25.98 -42.42 -1.99
CA ARG A 264 24.62 -43.01 -1.94
C ARG A 264 23.55 -42.07 -2.50
N THR A 265 23.70 -40.76 -2.30
CA THR A 265 22.77 -39.75 -2.82
C THR A 265 22.85 -39.66 -4.34
N HIS A 266 24.05 -39.62 -4.92
CA HIS A 266 24.22 -39.61 -6.38
C HIS A 266 23.73 -40.92 -7.02
N ALA A 267 24.02 -42.08 -6.41
CA ALA A 267 23.55 -43.37 -6.89
C ALA A 267 22.00 -43.48 -6.88
N TRP A 268 21.36 -43.06 -5.78
CA TRP A 268 19.90 -42.99 -5.67
C TRP A 268 19.29 -42.09 -6.76
N LEU A 269 19.83 -40.88 -6.94
CA LEU A 269 19.28 -39.93 -7.91
C LEU A 269 19.51 -40.37 -9.37
N ALA A 270 20.61 -41.07 -9.65
CA ALA A 270 20.90 -41.62 -10.97
C ALA A 270 19.89 -42.71 -11.39
N GLU A 271 19.33 -43.48 -10.44
CA GLU A 271 18.28 -44.47 -10.73
C GLU A 271 16.88 -43.82 -10.76
N GLU A 272 16.48 -43.10 -9.70
CA GLU A 272 15.09 -42.63 -9.55
C GLU A 272 14.71 -41.52 -10.53
N ARG A 273 15.66 -40.67 -10.95
CA ARG A 273 15.35 -39.56 -11.86
C ARG A 273 14.90 -40.03 -13.25
N PRO A 274 15.65 -40.85 -14.01
CA PRO A 274 15.17 -41.34 -15.30
C PRO A 274 13.91 -42.22 -15.16
N TRP A 275 13.80 -43.01 -14.08
CA TRP A 275 12.59 -43.80 -13.81
C TRP A 275 11.34 -42.92 -13.65
N LEU A 276 11.42 -41.87 -12.82
CA LEU A 276 10.27 -40.99 -12.55
C LEU A 276 9.93 -40.12 -13.75
N ILE A 277 10.92 -39.64 -14.52
CA ILE A 277 10.68 -38.96 -15.81
C ILE A 277 9.92 -39.88 -16.77
N GLY A 278 10.34 -41.15 -16.87
CA GLY A 278 9.63 -42.16 -17.67
C GLY A 278 8.18 -42.34 -17.22
N LYS A 279 7.94 -42.54 -15.93
CA LYS A 279 6.57 -42.76 -15.40
C LYS A 279 5.66 -41.53 -15.46
N LEU A 280 6.19 -40.31 -15.35
CA LEU A 280 5.40 -39.10 -15.60
C LEU A 280 5.07 -38.97 -17.10
N THR A 281 6.00 -39.33 -17.99
CA THR A 281 5.77 -39.32 -19.45
C THR A 281 4.74 -40.37 -19.87
N GLU A 282 4.74 -41.56 -19.26
CA GLU A 282 3.70 -42.60 -19.44
C GLU A 282 2.28 -42.12 -19.07
N LEU A 283 2.17 -41.14 -18.16
CA LEU A 283 0.89 -40.49 -17.80
C LEU A 283 0.49 -39.34 -18.74
N GLY A 284 1.21 -39.14 -19.86
CA GLY A 284 0.92 -38.10 -20.85
C GLY A 284 1.36 -36.68 -20.44
N LEU A 285 2.26 -36.57 -19.46
CA LEU A 285 2.74 -35.29 -18.93
C LEU A 285 3.98 -34.79 -19.69
N LEU A 286 4.04 -33.48 -19.94
CA LEU A 286 5.24 -32.86 -20.53
C LEU A 286 6.26 -32.57 -19.42
N VAL A 287 7.25 -33.46 -19.27
CA VAL A 287 8.29 -33.35 -18.23
C VAL A 287 9.47 -32.53 -18.73
N THR A 288 9.88 -31.53 -17.95
CA THR A 288 11.10 -30.75 -18.19
C THR A 288 12.32 -31.59 -17.76
N PRO A 289 13.40 -31.67 -18.57
CA PRO A 289 14.66 -32.26 -18.12
C PRO A 289 15.16 -31.59 -16.84
N SER A 290 15.78 -32.35 -15.94
CA SER A 290 16.29 -31.83 -14.66
C SER A 290 17.64 -32.43 -14.33
N ASP A 291 18.51 -31.59 -13.79
CA ASP A 291 19.87 -31.92 -13.40
C ASP A 291 19.99 -32.23 -11.90
N THR A 292 18.87 -32.19 -11.15
CA THR A 292 18.84 -32.27 -9.66
C THR A 292 17.63 -33.07 -9.10
N ASN A 293 17.35 -32.97 -7.78
CA ASN A 293 16.43 -33.83 -7.01
C ASN A 293 14.93 -33.48 -7.11
N TYR A 294 14.50 -32.79 -8.17
CA TYR A 294 13.10 -32.43 -8.42
C TYR A 294 12.83 -32.29 -9.93
N LEU A 295 11.57 -32.42 -10.32
CA LEU A 295 11.09 -32.31 -11.71
C LEU A 295 10.02 -31.22 -11.82
N LEU A 296 10.03 -30.49 -12.94
CA LEU A 296 8.95 -29.61 -13.38
C LEU A 296 8.20 -30.29 -14.52
N PHE A 297 6.86 -30.33 -14.49
CA PHE A 297 6.07 -30.86 -15.60
C PHE A 297 4.78 -30.05 -15.84
N SER A 298 4.24 -30.15 -17.05
CA SER A 298 2.99 -29.48 -17.44
C SER A 298 1.84 -30.45 -17.69
N LEU A 299 0.67 -30.09 -17.16
CA LEU A 299 -0.64 -30.73 -17.32
C LEU A 299 -1.37 -30.29 -18.60
N LYS A 300 -0.76 -29.40 -19.41
CA LYS A 300 -1.39 -28.80 -20.60
C LYS A 300 -1.97 -29.80 -21.61
N PRO A 301 -1.38 -31.01 -21.85
CA PRO A 301 -2.01 -32.02 -22.70
C PRO A 301 -3.34 -32.60 -22.14
N LEU A 302 -3.56 -32.49 -20.84
CA LEU A 302 -4.71 -33.06 -20.12
C LEU A 302 -5.83 -32.04 -19.90
N GLY A 303 -5.58 -30.75 -20.09
CA GLY A 303 -6.55 -29.67 -19.86
C GLY A 303 -6.87 -29.38 -18.38
N ILE A 304 -6.11 -29.96 -17.44
CA ILE A 304 -6.31 -29.85 -15.99
C ILE A 304 -5.40 -28.76 -15.40
N THR A 305 -5.88 -28.02 -14.39
CA THR A 305 -5.05 -27.08 -13.61
C THR A 305 -4.34 -27.77 -12.45
N VAL A 306 -3.18 -27.22 -12.07
CA VAL A 306 -2.42 -27.70 -10.91
C VAL A 306 -3.21 -27.52 -9.60
N GLN A 307 -4.09 -26.54 -9.50
CA GLN A 307 -4.92 -26.33 -8.31
C GLN A 307 -5.97 -27.44 -8.14
N GLU A 308 -6.61 -27.90 -9.22
CA GLU A 308 -7.52 -29.06 -9.21
C GLU A 308 -6.77 -30.34 -8.83
N LEU A 309 -5.62 -30.57 -9.48
CA LEU A 309 -4.79 -31.75 -9.22
C LEU A 309 -4.24 -31.76 -7.79
N GLN A 310 -3.76 -30.62 -7.28
CA GLN A 310 -3.23 -30.49 -5.93
C GLN A 310 -4.33 -30.72 -4.88
N ALA A 311 -5.57 -30.31 -5.15
CA ALA A 311 -6.71 -30.61 -4.28
C ALA A 311 -7.02 -32.11 -4.24
N GLU A 312 -7.00 -32.80 -5.39
CA GLU A 312 -7.30 -34.24 -5.46
C GLU A 312 -6.15 -35.11 -4.91
N MET A 313 -4.89 -34.76 -5.19
CA MET A 313 -3.71 -35.40 -4.59
C MET A 313 -3.66 -35.19 -3.07
N GLY A 314 -4.05 -34.00 -2.59
CA GLY A 314 -4.12 -33.71 -1.16
C GLY A 314 -5.12 -34.60 -0.40
N ARG A 315 -6.29 -34.89 -0.97
CA ARG A 315 -7.26 -35.87 -0.42
C ARG A 315 -6.66 -37.28 -0.31
N ARG A 316 -5.72 -37.64 -1.18
CA ARG A 316 -4.99 -38.93 -1.23
C ARG A 316 -3.75 -38.96 -0.32
N GLY A 317 -3.52 -37.90 0.44
CA GLY A 317 -2.36 -37.76 1.31
C GLY A 317 -1.05 -37.64 0.54
N VAL A 318 -1.04 -36.98 -0.62
CA VAL A 318 0.18 -36.69 -1.40
C VAL A 318 0.22 -35.20 -1.74
N LEU A 319 1.33 -34.51 -1.44
CA LEU A 319 1.43 -33.05 -1.64
C LEU A 319 2.37 -32.71 -2.79
N ILE A 320 1.87 -32.01 -3.80
CA ILE A 320 2.64 -31.50 -4.95
C ILE A 320 2.75 -29.97 -4.89
N ARG A 321 3.83 -29.38 -5.43
CA ARG A 321 4.03 -27.91 -5.44
C ARG A 321 3.35 -27.30 -6.67
N ASP A 322 2.46 -26.34 -6.43
CA ASP A 322 1.80 -25.50 -7.43
C ASP A 322 2.82 -24.55 -8.07
N ALA A 323 3.29 -24.88 -9.28
CA ALA A 323 4.35 -24.11 -9.91
C ALA A 323 3.83 -22.85 -10.64
N SER A 324 2.52 -22.61 -10.75
CA SER A 324 1.99 -21.36 -11.32
C SER A 324 2.20 -20.14 -10.42
N ARG A 325 2.79 -20.34 -9.24
CA ARG A 325 3.23 -19.30 -8.32
C ARG A 325 4.63 -18.75 -8.61
N PHE A 326 5.40 -19.41 -9.48
CA PHE A 326 6.67 -18.86 -9.94
C PHE A 326 6.40 -17.99 -11.17
N PRO A 327 6.72 -16.68 -11.15
CA PRO A 327 6.51 -15.80 -12.29
C PRO A 327 7.10 -16.38 -13.58
N GLY A 328 6.32 -16.40 -14.66
CA GLY A 328 6.67 -17.06 -15.93
C GLY A 328 6.12 -18.48 -16.11
N LEU A 329 5.39 -19.04 -15.14
CA LEU A 329 4.63 -20.30 -15.29
C LEU A 329 3.11 -20.08 -15.17
N ASP A 330 2.33 -20.86 -15.93
CA ASP A 330 0.86 -20.85 -15.91
C ASP A 330 0.28 -21.97 -15.01
N SER A 331 -1.05 -21.99 -14.86
CA SER A 331 -1.80 -22.97 -14.04
C SER A 331 -1.70 -24.41 -14.52
N SER A 332 -0.99 -24.72 -15.61
CA SER A 332 -0.69 -26.10 -16.01
C SER A 332 0.53 -26.69 -15.32
N TYR A 333 1.39 -25.90 -14.66
CA TYR A 333 2.69 -26.39 -14.18
C TYR A 333 2.70 -26.92 -12.75
N VAL A 334 3.37 -28.06 -12.57
CA VAL A 334 3.58 -28.76 -11.30
C VAL A 334 5.08 -28.95 -11.06
N ARG A 335 5.54 -28.75 -9.82
CA ARG A 335 6.86 -29.22 -9.39
C ARG A 335 6.71 -30.36 -8.38
N THR A 336 7.47 -31.43 -8.57
CA THR A 336 7.58 -32.55 -7.63
C THR A 336 9.03 -32.80 -7.24
N ALA A 337 9.28 -33.12 -5.96
CA ALA A 337 10.53 -33.74 -5.56
C ALA A 337 10.70 -35.12 -6.20
N ILE A 338 11.92 -35.66 -6.14
CA ILE A 338 12.21 -37.07 -6.37
C ILE A 338 12.46 -37.69 -4.98
N ARG A 339 11.83 -38.83 -4.66
CA ARG A 339 11.97 -39.53 -3.37
C ARG A 339 12.46 -40.98 -3.58
N LEU A 340 12.26 -41.87 -2.59
CA LEU A 340 12.58 -43.30 -2.73
C LEU A 340 11.56 -43.99 -3.66
N ARG A 341 11.91 -45.14 -4.26
CA ARG A 341 11.06 -45.87 -5.22
C ARG A 341 9.62 -46.06 -4.74
N GLU A 342 9.41 -46.62 -3.55
CA GLU A 342 8.07 -46.84 -2.96
C GLU A 342 7.24 -45.54 -2.88
N HIS A 343 7.89 -44.44 -2.50
CA HIS A 343 7.25 -43.12 -2.47
C HIS A 343 6.92 -42.62 -3.88
N ASN A 344 7.81 -42.81 -4.84
CA ASN A 344 7.63 -42.42 -6.24
C ASN A 344 6.54 -43.27 -6.94
N GLU A 345 6.43 -44.55 -6.58
CA GLU A 345 5.34 -45.45 -7.03
C GLU A 345 4.00 -45.05 -6.43
N ARG A 346 3.95 -44.64 -5.15
CA ARG A 346 2.75 -44.00 -4.56
C ARG A 346 2.41 -42.70 -5.29
N LEU A 347 3.38 -41.83 -5.58
CA LEU A 347 3.14 -40.61 -6.35
C LEU A 347 2.49 -40.93 -7.70
N ILE A 348 3.10 -41.80 -8.51
CA ILE A 348 2.62 -42.16 -9.85
C ILE A 348 1.23 -42.80 -9.81
N ARG A 349 0.96 -43.69 -8.85
CA ARG A 349 -0.36 -44.32 -8.70
C ARG A 349 -1.45 -43.31 -8.34
N GLU A 350 -1.23 -42.47 -7.32
CA GLU A 350 -2.23 -41.47 -6.92
C GLU A 350 -2.40 -40.38 -7.98
N LEU A 351 -1.32 -40.01 -8.68
CA LEU A 351 -1.32 -39.05 -9.80
C LEU A 351 -2.15 -39.56 -10.97
N GLY A 352 -1.96 -40.83 -11.38
CA GLY A 352 -2.77 -41.46 -12.42
C GLY A 352 -4.25 -41.58 -12.02
N ALA A 353 -4.53 -41.90 -10.76
CA ALA A 353 -5.91 -41.97 -10.25
C ALA A 353 -6.59 -40.59 -10.16
N ALA A 354 -5.85 -39.55 -9.77
CA ALA A 354 -6.33 -38.17 -9.74
C ALA A 354 -6.60 -37.62 -11.15
N ILE A 355 -5.67 -37.83 -12.09
CA ILE A 355 -5.86 -37.50 -13.52
C ILE A 355 -7.06 -38.25 -14.10
N GLY A 356 -7.22 -39.53 -13.77
CA GLY A 356 -8.36 -40.34 -14.20
C GLY A 356 -9.70 -39.83 -13.67
N ALA A 357 -9.75 -39.37 -12.42
CA ALA A 357 -10.95 -38.78 -11.84
C ALA A 357 -11.32 -37.44 -12.52
N LEU A 358 -10.33 -36.57 -12.74
CA LEU A 358 -10.54 -35.23 -13.32
C LEU A 358 -10.86 -35.29 -14.83
N THR A 359 -10.18 -36.15 -15.61
CA THR A 359 -10.49 -36.33 -17.05
C THR A 359 -11.73 -37.18 -17.30
N GLY A 360 -12.00 -38.20 -16.47
CA GLY A 360 -13.08 -39.15 -16.64
C GLY A 360 -14.49 -38.55 -16.53
N SER A 361 -14.64 -37.41 -15.84
CA SER A 361 -15.92 -36.70 -15.70
C SER A 361 -16.44 -36.07 -17.00
N GLY A 362 -15.66 -36.06 -18.10
CA GLY A 362 -15.97 -35.37 -19.36
C GLY A 362 -17.00 -36.02 -20.31
N LYS A 363 -17.79 -37.02 -19.89
CA LYS A 363 -18.76 -37.73 -20.78
C LYS A 363 -20.12 -38.06 -20.15
N LEU A 364 -20.82 -37.10 -19.53
CA LEU A 364 -22.25 -37.26 -19.22
C LEU A 364 -23.08 -35.96 -19.09
N ALA A 365 -22.86 -34.99 -20.00
CA ALA A 365 -23.73 -33.81 -20.14
C ALA A 365 -23.71 -33.26 -21.60
N GLY A 366 -24.22 -34.05 -22.55
CA GLY A 366 -24.40 -33.61 -23.93
C GLY A 366 -25.58 -32.64 -24.09
N ARG A 367 -25.47 -31.69 -25.02
CA ARG A 367 -26.55 -30.74 -25.38
C ARG A 367 -27.88 -31.46 -25.68
N SER A 368 -28.98 -30.93 -25.17
CA SER A 368 -30.31 -31.08 -25.78
C SER A 368 -30.87 -29.69 -26.13
N THR A 369 -31.75 -29.63 -27.13
CA THR A 369 -32.24 -28.38 -27.73
C THR A 369 -33.76 -28.40 -27.91
N GLY A 370 -34.40 -27.27 -27.60
CA GLY A 370 -35.75 -26.92 -28.07
C GLY A 370 -36.92 -27.39 -27.20
N GLY A 371 -38.07 -26.72 -27.38
CA GLY A 371 -39.36 -27.08 -26.78
C GLY A 371 -40.12 -25.91 -26.16
N ASP A 372 -40.95 -25.23 -26.95
CA ASP A 372 -41.93 -24.25 -26.44
C ASP A 372 -43.07 -24.94 -25.67
N ALA A 373 -43.61 -24.26 -24.66
CA ALA A 373 -44.96 -24.49 -24.14
C ALA A 373 -45.52 -23.19 -23.55
N ALA A 374 -46.78 -22.87 -23.83
CA ALA A 374 -47.40 -21.59 -23.51
C ALA A 374 -48.50 -21.69 -22.42
N ALA A 375 -48.72 -20.55 -21.75
CA ALA A 375 -49.93 -20.05 -21.10
C ALA A 375 -51.02 -21.03 -20.62
N ALA A 376 -51.40 -20.90 -19.34
CA ALA A 376 -52.74 -21.22 -18.84
C ALA A 376 -53.19 -20.16 -17.80
N GLN A 377 -54.49 -19.85 -17.81
CA GLN A 377 -55.17 -18.96 -16.85
C GLN A 377 -56.17 -19.76 -15.99
N GLY A 378 -56.55 -19.22 -14.83
CA GLY A 378 -57.64 -19.73 -13.98
C GLY A 378 -57.22 -19.81 -12.50
N SER A 379 -57.70 -19.04 -11.51
CA SER A 379 -58.86 -18.17 -11.25
C SER A 379 -59.89 -18.79 -10.29
N ARG A 380 -60.20 -18.05 -9.20
CA ARG A 380 -61.35 -18.19 -8.28
C ARG A 380 -61.30 -19.41 -7.31
N MET A 381 -62.00 -19.40 -6.17
CA MET A 381 -63.11 -18.54 -5.73
C MET A 381 -63.16 -18.34 -4.18
N GLU A 382 -63.51 -17.12 -3.74
CA GLU A 382 -64.37 -16.71 -2.58
C GLU A 382 -64.27 -17.38 -1.18
N THR A 383 -64.78 -16.83 -0.05
CA THR A 383 -65.71 -15.72 0.27
C THR A 383 -65.03 -14.69 1.21
N GLY A 384 -65.33 -13.37 1.25
CA GLY A 384 -66.59 -12.72 1.67
C GLY A 384 -66.65 -12.56 3.21
N HIS A 385 -67.04 -11.45 3.87
CA HIS A 385 -67.68 -10.16 3.54
C HIS A 385 -67.31 -9.12 4.66
N MET A 386 -67.67 -7.82 4.75
CA MET A 386 -68.48 -6.83 3.99
C MET A 386 -68.10 -5.38 4.41
N GLU A 387 -68.67 -4.33 3.80
CA GLU A 387 -68.68 -2.92 4.29
C GLU A 387 -70.04 -2.56 4.97
N PRO A 388 -70.19 -1.44 5.72
CA PRO A 388 -70.59 -0.13 5.15
C PRO A 388 -70.02 1.11 5.92
N GLU A 389 -70.14 2.40 5.54
CA GLU A 389 -70.42 3.10 4.27
C GLU A 389 -69.93 4.58 4.36
N ARG A 390 -69.99 5.31 3.24
CA ARG A 390 -69.53 6.71 3.05
C ARG A 390 -70.47 7.75 3.71
N PRO A 391 -70.05 9.04 3.82
CA PRO A 391 -70.37 9.98 2.73
C PRO A 391 -69.25 10.97 2.36
N VAL A 392 -69.45 11.70 1.25
CA VAL A 392 -68.54 12.72 0.67
C VAL A 392 -69.23 14.09 0.72
N PRO A 393 -68.48 15.19 0.88
CA PRO A 393 -68.79 16.41 0.12
C PRO A 393 -67.56 17.04 -0.59
N GLN A 394 -67.86 18.04 -1.44
CA GLN A 394 -66.95 18.71 -2.38
C GLN A 394 -66.37 20.01 -1.79
N GLY A 395 -65.36 20.62 -2.45
CA GLY A 395 -65.28 22.09 -2.49
C GLY A 395 -63.90 22.77 -2.50
N ALA A 396 -63.54 23.32 -3.66
CA ALA A 396 -62.86 24.61 -3.90
C ALA A 396 -61.60 25.07 -3.09
N ALA A 397 -60.61 25.58 -3.83
CA ALA A 397 -59.64 26.59 -3.39
C ALA A 397 -60.28 28.01 -3.48
N PRO A 398 -59.75 29.13 -2.92
CA PRO A 398 -58.34 29.54 -3.03
C PRO A 398 -57.73 30.42 -1.89
N ALA A 399 -56.54 30.97 -2.18
CA ALA A 399 -55.95 32.23 -1.67
C ALA A 399 -55.13 32.25 -0.35
N LEU A 400 -54.22 33.23 -0.32
CA LEU A 400 -53.22 33.53 0.73
C LEU A 400 -53.83 34.38 1.86
N PRO A 401 -53.16 34.45 3.03
CA PRO A 401 -52.62 35.76 3.42
C PRO A 401 -51.22 35.73 4.07
N PHE A 402 -50.69 36.93 4.32
CA PHE A 402 -49.38 37.19 4.92
C PHE A 402 -49.30 36.82 6.41
N GLY A 403 -48.06 36.56 6.87
CA GLY A 403 -47.77 36.03 8.19
C GLY A 403 -47.99 36.95 9.40
N SER A 404 -47.86 36.34 10.57
CA SER A 404 -47.42 36.98 11.81
C SER A 404 -46.72 35.94 12.70
N SER A 405 -45.76 36.38 13.52
CA SER A 405 -44.96 35.51 14.37
C SER A 405 -45.71 35.03 15.62
N ARG A 406 -45.64 33.73 15.92
CA ARG A 406 -45.95 33.16 17.24
C ARG A 406 -44.86 32.16 17.67
N PRO A 407 -44.67 31.94 18.98
CA PRO A 407 -43.38 31.51 19.52
C PRO A 407 -43.08 30.02 19.30
N ARG A 408 -41.79 29.66 19.35
CA ARG A 408 -41.36 28.27 19.49
C ARG A 408 -41.96 27.66 20.76
N GLU A 409 -42.62 26.52 20.63
CA GLU A 409 -42.97 25.68 21.77
C GLU A 409 -41.70 25.17 22.47
N PRO A 410 -41.74 24.90 23.79
CA PRO A 410 -40.58 24.41 24.52
C PRO A 410 -40.24 23.00 24.05
N VAL A 411 -39.07 22.85 23.43
CA VAL A 411 -38.51 21.55 23.05
C VAL A 411 -38.37 20.70 24.31
N SER A 412 -38.87 19.45 24.26
CA SER A 412 -38.67 18.44 25.31
C SER A 412 -37.19 18.23 25.62
N PRO A 413 -36.81 17.66 26.78
CA PRO A 413 -35.41 17.45 27.16
C PRO A 413 -34.60 16.87 26.00
N ALA A 414 -33.59 17.62 25.55
CA ALA A 414 -33.04 17.45 24.22
C ALA A 414 -32.42 16.06 24.03
N SER A 415 -32.91 15.32 23.03
CA SER A 415 -32.25 14.12 22.55
C SER A 415 -30.93 14.51 21.90
N GLN A 416 -29.83 14.38 22.66
CA GLN A 416 -28.48 14.55 22.13
C GLN A 416 -28.29 13.62 20.93
N GLY A 417 -27.69 14.15 19.86
CA GLY A 417 -27.40 13.39 18.63
C GLY A 417 -26.76 12.04 18.94
N ALA A 418 -27.18 11.02 18.19
CA ALA A 418 -26.66 9.68 18.32
C ALA A 418 -25.17 9.63 17.95
N THR A 419 -24.47 8.60 18.40
CA THR A 419 -23.03 8.44 18.19
C THR A 419 -22.75 7.08 17.58
N LEU A 420 -21.77 6.99 16.68
CA LEU A 420 -21.29 5.72 16.13
C LEU A 420 -19.77 5.77 16.01
N MET A 421 -19.06 4.86 16.66
CA MET A 421 -17.59 4.90 16.69
C MET A 421 -16.94 3.81 15.84
N VAL A 422 -16.07 4.23 14.93
CA VAL A 422 -15.24 3.35 14.09
C VAL A 422 -13.83 3.26 14.68
N GLN A 423 -13.53 2.13 15.31
CA GLN A 423 -12.18 1.77 15.77
C GLN A 423 -11.57 0.69 14.88
N GLY A 424 -10.31 0.34 15.07
CA GLY A 424 -9.70 -0.73 14.30
C GLY A 424 -8.41 -1.27 14.89
N THR A 425 -8.11 -2.54 14.60
CA THR A 425 -7.03 -3.32 15.23
C THR A 425 -5.60 -2.86 14.88
N SER A 426 -5.46 -1.87 14.00
CA SER A 426 -4.20 -1.16 13.73
C SER A 426 -4.49 0.19 13.04
N SER A 427 -3.49 1.07 12.97
CA SER A 427 -3.57 2.39 12.32
C SER A 427 -4.26 2.32 10.95
N ASP A 428 -3.75 1.46 10.06
CA ASP A 428 -4.15 1.37 8.65
C ASP A 428 -5.36 0.46 8.37
N ALA A 429 -6.13 0.08 9.39
CA ALA A 429 -7.30 -0.78 9.23
C ALA A 429 -8.40 -0.19 8.30
N GLY A 430 -8.26 1.08 7.89
CA GLY A 430 -9.20 1.79 7.01
C GLY A 430 -10.31 2.53 7.76
N LYS A 431 -10.08 2.86 9.05
CA LYS A 431 -11.03 3.60 9.91
C LYS A 431 -11.52 4.88 9.24
N SER A 432 -10.60 5.75 8.81
CA SER A 432 -10.88 7.06 8.21
C SER A 432 -11.67 6.96 6.90
N LEU A 433 -11.41 5.95 6.05
CA LEU A 433 -12.22 5.68 4.86
C LEU A 433 -13.62 5.16 5.20
N LEU A 434 -13.76 4.26 6.19
CA LEU A 434 -15.06 3.75 6.61
C LEU A 434 -15.91 4.83 7.31
N ALA A 435 -15.28 5.70 8.12
CA ALA A 435 -15.93 6.88 8.68
C ALA A 435 -16.39 7.85 7.57
N THR A 436 -15.57 8.09 6.54
CA THR A 436 -15.95 8.88 5.35
C THR A 436 -17.14 8.26 4.61
N ALA A 437 -17.12 6.94 4.41
CA ALA A 437 -18.20 6.20 3.78
C ALA A 437 -19.51 6.33 4.58
N LEU A 438 -19.45 6.14 5.91
CA LEU A 438 -20.61 6.28 6.79
C LEU A 438 -21.16 7.71 6.82
N CYS A 439 -20.29 8.74 6.84
CA CYS A 439 -20.71 10.13 6.71
C CYS A 439 -21.50 10.36 5.41
N ARG A 440 -20.99 9.90 4.25
CA ARG A 440 -21.69 10.00 2.96
C ARG A 440 -23.00 9.19 2.94
N ILE A 441 -22.99 7.96 3.46
CA ILE A 441 -24.17 7.08 3.52
C ILE A 441 -25.29 7.72 4.34
N LEU A 442 -25.01 8.13 5.58
CA LEU A 442 -26.02 8.69 6.48
C LEU A 442 -26.57 10.03 5.94
N TRP A 443 -25.72 10.86 5.33
CA TRP A 443 -26.15 12.07 4.64
C TRP A 443 -27.07 11.77 3.44
N GLN A 444 -26.73 10.81 2.58
CA GLN A 444 -27.59 10.35 1.47
C GLN A 444 -28.94 9.78 1.96
N ASP A 445 -28.97 9.10 3.11
CA ASP A 445 -30.21 8.63 3.78
C ASP A 445 -30.98 9.76 4.52
N GLY A 446 -30.50 11.00 4.42
CA GLY A 446 -31.19 12.22 4.85
C GLY A 446 -31.06 12.53 6.35
N LEU A 447 -29.90 12.25 6.95
CA LEU A 447 -29.53 12.62 8.31
C LEU A 447 -28.54 13.80 8.30
N ARG A 448 -28.70 14.73 9.27
CA ARG A 448 -27.67 15.74 9.56
C ARG A 448 -26.53 15.08 10.34
N VAL A 449 -25.37 14.89 9.72
CA VAL A 449 -24.23 14.15 10.28
C VAL A 449 -22.96 14.99 10.30
N ALA A 450 -22.14 14.81 11.34
CA ALA A 450 -20.80 15.37 11.43
C ALA A 450 -19.76 14.28 11.77
N PRO A 451 -18.53 14.36 11.25
CA PRO A 451 -17.41 13.56 11.73
C PRO A 451 -16.83 14.10 13.03
N PHE A 452 -16.16 13.23 13.79
CA PHE A 452 -15.42 13.62 14.99
C PHE A 452 -14.18 12.75 15.21
N LYS A 453 -13.02 13.38 15.41
CA LYS A 453 -11.79 12.73 15.86
C LYS A 453 -11.15 13.61 16.92
N SER A 454 -11.33 13.24 18.19
CA SER A 454 -10.94 14.06 19.36
C SER A 454 -9.50 14.56 19.29
N GLN A 455 -8.58 13.67 18.91
CA GLN A 455 -7.17 13.95 18.67
C GLN A 455 -6.74 13.29 17.36
N ASN A 456 -6.22 14.06 16.41
CA ASN A 456 -5.52 13.53 15.23
C ASN A 456 -4.03 13.91 15.29
N MET A 457 -3.18 13.21 14.54
CA MET A 457 -1.76 13.50 14.40
C MET A 457 -1.38 13.44 12.91
N SER A 458 -1.30 14.59 12.24
CA SER A 458 -0.95 14.67 10.82
C SER A 458 -0.27 16.00 10.48
N LEU A 459 0.59 15.97 9.46
CA LEU A 459 1.19 17.16 8.86
C LEU A 459 0.26 17.84 7.83
N ASN A 460 -0.75 17.11 7.33
CA ASN A 460 -1.71 17.61 6.35
C ASN A 460 -2.89 18.32 7.03
N SER A 461 -3.14 19.55 6.59
CA SER A 461 -4.14 20.44 7.17
C SER A 461 -5.35 20.63 6.24
N TYR A 462 -6.53 20.82 6.83
CA TYR A 462 -7.68 21.46 6.20
C TYR A 462 -7.94 22.79 6.93
N VAL A 463 -8.34 23.82 6.19
CA VAL A 463 -8.64 25.16 6.72
C VAL A 463 -10.14 25.38 6.75
N THR A 464 -10.68 25.63 7.95
CA THR A 464 -12.10 25.91 8.17
C THR A 464 -12.46 27.31 7.67
N ALA A 465 -13.75 27.58 7.44
CA ALA A 465 -14.22 28.87 6.94
C ALA A 465 -13.85 30.06 7.86
N ASP A 466 -13.69 29.82 9.17
CA ASP A 466 -13.30 30.82 10.17
C ASP A 466 -11.78 30.90 10.40
N GLY A 467 -10.96 30.49 9.42
CA GLY A 467 -9.51 30.67 9.43
C GLY A 467 -8.76 29.81 10.43
N LYS A 468 -9.31 28.65 10.79
CA LYS A 468 -8.70 27.72 11.75
C LYS A 468 -8.34 26.40 11.09
N GLU A 469 -7.60 25.57 11.81
CA GLU A 469 -7.02 24.33 11.28
C GLU A 469 -7.63 23.06 11.86
N ILE A 470 -7.82 22.03 11.03
CA ILE A 470 -8.09 20.65 11.46
C ILE A 470 -7.27 19.65 10.64
N GLY A 471 -7.16 18.40 11.12
CA GLY A 471 -6.56 17.31 10.35
C GLY A 471 -7.31 17.01 9.05
N ARG A 472 -6.57 16.79 7.95
CA ARG A 472 -7.14 16.66 6.59
C ARG A 472 -8.26 15.61 6.46
N ALA A 473 -8.14 14.48 7.15
CA ALA A 473 -9.17 13.42 7.13
C ALA A 473 -10.54 13.90 7.64
N GLN A 474 -10.61 14.75 8.67
CA GLN A 474 -11.89 15.25 9.18
C GLN A 474 -12.49 16.31 8.26
N GLY A 475 -11.65 17.08 7.57
CA GLY A 475 -12.09 17.92 6.44
C GLY A 475 -12.69 17.10 5.29
N MET A 476 -12.01 16.03 4.86
CA MET A 476 -12.52 15.11 3.84
C MET A 476 -13.83 14.41 4.26
N GLN A 477 -13.97 14.06 5.54
CA GLN A 477 -15.21 13.48 6.08
C GLN A 477 -16.36 14.50 6.12
N ALA A 478 -16.07 15.78 6.40
CA ALA A 478 -17.03 16.88 6.37
C ALA A 478 -17.49 17.20 4.94
N ASP A 479 -16.56 17.27 3.98
CA ASP A 479 -16.82 17.33 2.54
C ASP A 479 -17.77 16.18 2.12
N ALA A 480 -17.49 14.95 2.56
CA ALA A 480 -18.29 13.78 2.18
C ALA A 480 -19.75 13.86 2.64
N CYS A 481 -20.04 14.33 3.86
CA CYS A 481 -21.41 14.62 4.32
C CYS A 481 -21.90 16.05 4.00
N ARG A 482 -21.17 16.79 3.16
CA ARG A 482 -21.47 18.15 2.70
C ARG A 482 -21.82 19.14 3.83
N VAL A 483 -21.09 19.07 4.93
CA VAL A 483 -21.17 20.02 6.05
C VAL A 483 -19.95 20.92 6.08
N ALA A 484 -20.09 22.15 6.58
CA ALA A 484 -18.95 23.04 6.78
C ALA A 484 -18.02 22.45 7.85
N ALA A 485 -16.75 22.22 7.50
CA ALA A 485 -15.75 21.74 8.44
C ALA A 485 -15.53 22.76 9.57
N THR A 486 -15.61 22.31 10.82
CA THR A 486 -15.38 23.15 12.02
C THR A 486 -14.33 22.53 12.93
N THR A 487 -13.72 23.37 13.78
CA THR A 487 -12.72 22.91 14.76
C THR A 487 -13.29 22.06 15.90
N ASP A 488 -14.60 21.85 15.95
CA ASP A 488 -15.20 20.87 16.88
C ASP A 488 -15.11 19.45 16.33
N MET A 489 -14.97 19.26 15.02
CA MET A 489 -14.79 17.95 14.38
C MET A 489 -13.40 17.34 14.64
N ASN A 490 -12.41 18.19 14.93
CA ASN A 490 -11.09 17.77 15.39
C ASN A 490 -10.52 18.84 16.36
N PRO A 491 -10.86 18.77 17.66
CA PRO A 491 -10.55 19.84 18.61
C PRO A 491 -9.08 19.84 19.05
N ILE A 492 -8.38 18.70 19.00
CA ILE A 492 -6.93 18.60 19.23
C ILE A 492 -6.24 18.04 17.98
N LEU A 493 -5.23 18.74 17.49
CA LEU A 493 -4.38 18.29 16.39
C LEU A 493 -2.91 18.33 16.81
N LEU A 494 -2.22 17.20 16.69
CA LEU A 494 -0.80 17.05 16.99
C LEU A 494 0.00 17.13 15.69
N LYS A 495 1.00 18.01 15.65
CA LYS A 495 1.92 18.15 14.52
C LYS A 495 3.33 17.75 14.94
N PRO A 496 3.85 16.58 14.49
CA PRO A 496 5.17 16.13 14.88
C PRO A 496 6.28 17.06 14.36
N LYS A 497 7.29 17.28 15.20
CA LYS A 497 8.51 18.07 14.94
C LYS A 497 9.74 17.16 15.15
N LYS A 498 10.94 17.76 15.25
CA LYS A 498 12.16 17.05 15.66
C LYS A 498 12.04 16.46 17.08
N ASP A 499 12.95 15.56 17.42
CA ASP A 499 13.31 15.17 18.80
C ASP A 499 12.15 14.73 19.72
N MET A 500 11.19 14.00 19.14
CA MET A 500 9.99 13.48 19.84
C MET A 500 9.05 14.58 20.40
N VAL A 501 9.17 15.80 19.89
CA VAL A 501 8.29 16.94 20.17
C VAL A 501 7.13 16.98 19.17
N SER A 502 5.96 17.46 19.60
CA SER A 502 4.85 17.82 18.73
C SER A 502 4.29 19.20 19.10
N GLN A 503 3.94 20.00 18.10
CA GLN A 503 3.11 21.18 18.29
C GLN A 503 1.68 20.72 18.57
N VAL A 504 1.09 21.20 19.67
CA VAL A 504 -0.32 20.98 19.99
C VAL A 504 -1.13 22.16 19.47
N VAL A 505 -2.07 21.86 18.57
CA VAL A 505 -3.05 22.79 18.01
C VAL A 505 -4.40 22.48 18.65
N VAL A 506 -5.06 23.52 19.18
CA VAL A 506 -6.29 23.42 20.00
C VAL A 506 -7.35 24.31 19.39
N HIS A 507 -8.51 23.73 19.04
CA HIS A 507 -9.51 24.36 18.18
C HIS A 507 -8.89 25.14 17.01
N GLY A 508 -7.96 24.48 16.31
CA GLY A 508 -7.26 25.01 15.15
C GLY A 508 -6.30 26.18 15.37
N LYS A 509 -6.02 26.57 16.62
CA LYS A 509 -4.99 27.55 16.98
C LYS A 509 -3.78 26.86 17.63
N PRO A 510 -2.53 27.17 17.25
CA PRO A 510 -1.36 26.65 17.96
C PRO A 510 -1.38 27.08 19.43
N LEU A 511 -1.19 26.13 20.36
CA LEU A 511 -1.08 26.42 21.79
C LEU A 511 0.40 26.51 22.21
N ARG A 512 1.13 25.40 22.07
CA ARG A 512 2.57 25.28 22.36
C ARG A 512 3.11 23.94 21.88
N ASP A 513 4.43 23.83 21.83
CA ASP A 513 5.12 22.57 21.63
C ASP A 513 5.19 21.77 22.94
N PHE A 514 5.14 20.44 22.84
CA PHE A 514 5.29 19.50 23.96
C PHE A 514 6.12 18.30 23.54
N ASP A 515 6.94 17.77 24.44
CA ASP A 515 7.39 16.38 24.37
C ASP A 515 6.25 15.41 24.74
N ALA A 516 6.34 14.17 24.26
CA ALA A 516 5.32 13.15 24.47
C ALA A 516 5.07 12.77 25.95
N ARG A 517 5.97 13.09 26.91
CA ARG A 517 5.75 12.85 28.34
C ARG A 517 4.99 14.01 28.97
N THR A 518 5.47 15.25 28.80
CA THR A 518 4.83 16.46 29.34
C THR A 518 3.40 16.63 28.83
N TYR A 519 3.12 16.25 27.58
CA TYR A 519 1.76 16.25 27.03
C TYR A 519 0.79 15.38 27.86
N ARG A 520 1.15 14.10 28.08
CA ARG A 520 0.36 13.13 28.84
C ARG A 520 0.24 13.50 30.33
N GLU A 521 1.35 13.89 30.96
CA GLU A 521 1.38 14.16 32.41
C GLU A 521 0.71 15.48 32.81
N LYS A 522 0.64 16.49 31.92
CA LYS A 522 0.22 17.85 32.31
C LYS A 522 -0.94 18.44 31.51
N TYR A 523 -1.14 18.05 30.24
CA TYR A 523 -2.15 18.69 29.38
C TYR A 523 -3.34 17.81 29.03
N LEU A 524 -3.20 16.49 29.12
CA LEU A 524 -4.29 15.55 28.85
C LEU A 524 -5.61 15.84 29.61
N PRO A 525 -5.60 16.29 30.90
CA PRO A 525 -6.84 16.64 31.60
C PRO A 525 -7.53 17.90 31.06
N GLU A 526 -6.77 18.86 30.53
CA GLU A 526 -7.32 20.03 29.83
C GLU A 526 -7.92 19.59 28.48
N ALA A 527 -7.22 18.73 27.75
CA ALA A 527 -7.67 18.17 26.48
C ALA A 527 -8.96 17.33 26.62
N GLU A 528 -9.12 16.57 27.71
CA GLU A 528 -10.34 15.80 28.03
C GLU A 528 -11.58 16.71 28.12
N ALA A 529 -11.49 17.87 28.80
CA ALA A 529 -12.59 18.82 28.87
C ALA A 529 -12.93 19.40 27.48
N ILE A 530 -11.91 19.87 26.76
CA ILE A 530 -12.03 20.45 25.41
C ILE A 530 -12.68 19.45 24.43
N VAL A 531 -12.27 18.18 24.46
CA VAL A 531 -12.80 17.09 23.64
C VAL A 531 -14.28 16.82 23.95
N ARG A 532 -14.66 16.82 25.23
CA ARG A 532 -16.04 16.55 25.65
C ARG A 532 -16.97 17.71 25.30
N ASP A 533 -16.52 18.95 25.47
CA ASP A 533 -17.30 20.15 25.11
C ASP A 533 -17.49 20.27 23.59
N ALA A 534 -16.47 19.93 22.79
CA ALA A 534 -16.56 19.88 21.34
C ALA A 534 -17.57 18.83 20.86
N LEU A 535 -17.50 17.61 21.42
CA LEU A 535 -18.46 16.55 21.12
C LEU A 535 -19.90 16.94 21.52
N ALA A 536 -20.08 17.61 22.67
CA ALA A 536 -21.39 18.09 23.10
C ALA A 536 -22.00 19.07 22.08
N ARG A 537 -21.27 20.10 21.64
CA ARG A 537 -21.74 21.06 20.62
C ARG A 537 -22.12 20.40 19.30
N LEU A 538 -21.37 19.38 18.86
CA LEU A 538 -21.74 18.60 17.68
C LEU A 538 -23.02 17.79 17.91
N ARG A 539 -23.19 17.15 19.08
CA ARG A 539 -24.40 16.39 19.43
C ARG A 539 -25.64 17.27 19.67
N GLU A 540 -25.47 18.54 19.98
CA GLU A 540 -26.57 19.53 20.01
C GLU A 540 -27.00 19.97 18.59
N THR A 541 -26.05 19.96 17.64
CA THR A 541 -26.25 20.49 16.28
C THR A 541 -26.73 19.40 15.30
N TYR A 542 -26.11 18.22 15.35
CA TYR A 542 -26.25 17.13 14.38
C TYR A 542 -27.04 15.94 14.97
N GLN A 543 -27.72 15.18 14.11
CA GLN A 543 -28.50 14.01 14.53
C GLN A 543 -27.62 12.78 14.78
N VAL A 544 -26.50 12.67 14.07
CA VAL A 544 -25.49 11.62 14.28
C VAL A 544 -24.10 12.23 14.24
N VAL A 545 -23.24 11.82 15.17
CA VAL A 545 -21.80 12.09 15.12
C VAL A 545 -21.07 10.78 14.85
N VAL A 546 -20.24 10.73 13.80
CA VAL A 546 -19.41 9.57 13.45
C VAL A 546 -18.02 9.76 14.04
N LEU A 547 -17.69 9.00 15.08
CA LEU A 547 -16.44 9.11 15.81
C LEU A 547 -15.37 8.18 15.19
N GLU A 548 -14.17 8.70 14.95
CA GLU A 548 -13.04 7.92 14.44
C GLU A 548 -11.98 7.69 15.53
N GLY A 549 -11.64 6.42 15.79
CA GLY A 549 -10.54 6.05 16.68
C GLY A 549 -9.15 6.24 16.04
N ALA A 550 -8.09 6.19 16.86
CA ALA A 550 -6.69 6.34 16.40
C ALA A 550 -5.82 5.14 16.77
N GLY A 551 -4.85 4.78 15.92
CA GLY A 551 -3.96 3.64 16.17
C GLY A 551 -4.73 2.31 16.30
N SER A 552 -4.40 1.56 17.36
CA SER A 552 -5.16 0.42 17.89
C SER A 552 -5.80 0.83 19.24
N PRO A 553 -7.02 0.36 19.57
CA PRO A 553 -7.64 0.63 20.87
C PRO A 553 -7.10 -0.25 22.01
N ALA A 554 -6.23 -1.23 21.72
CA ALA A 554 -5.70 -2.21 22.69
C ALA A 554 -4.27 -1.92 23.17
N GLU A 555 -3.77 -0.69 23.01
CA GLU A 555 -2.45 -0.26 23.49
C GLU A 555 -2.44 -0.15 25.03
N VAL A 556 -2.17 -1.27 25.72
CA VAL A 556 -2.25 -1.39 27.19
C VAL A 556 -1.46 -0.33 27.96
N ASN A 557 -0.36 0.15 27.40
CA ASN A 557 0.52 1.17 27.98
C ASN A 557 0.06 2.61 27.73
N LEU A 558 -1.03 2.82 26.98
CA LEU A 558 -1.64 4.13 26.71
C LEU A 558 -3.03 4.27 27.32
N LYS A 559 -3.64 3.19 27.80
CA LYS A 559 -5.06 3.07 28.16
C LYS A 559 -5.55 4.12 29.16
N ASP A 560 -4.81 4.35 30.24
CA ASP A 560 -5.14 5.37 31.25
C ASP A 560 -5.08 6.82 30.69
N SER A 561 -4.30 6.99 29.62
CA SER A 561 -4.08 8.24 28.89
C SER A 561 -4.79 8.30 27.52
N ASP A 562 -5.74 7.41 27.25
CA ASP A 562 -6.54 7.43 26.02
C ASP A 562 -7.54 8.59 26.05
N ILE A 563 -7.65 9.34 24.96
CA ILE A 563 -8.73 10.32 24.73
C ILE A 563 -9.41 10.13 23.36
N VAL A 564 -9.11 9.03 22.65
CA VAL A 564 -9.39 8.83 21.22
C VAL A 564 -10.06 7.50 20.90
N ASN A 565 -9.97 6.49 21.77
CA ASN A 565 -10.54 5.15 21.57
C ASN A 565 -11.62 4.83 22.61
N MET A 566 -11.39 3.85 23.49
CA MET A 566 -12.43 3.34 24.38
C MET A 566 -12.85 4.33 25.47
N ARG A 567 -11.96 5.22 25.92
CA ARG A 567 -12.34 6.27 26.87
C ARG A 567 -13.26 7.32 26.23
N LEU A 568 -13.01 7.65 24.95
CA LEU A 568 -13.91 8.47 24.14
C LEU A 568 -15.25 7.78 23.89
N ALA A 569 -15.25 6.48 23.59
CA ALA A 569 -16.49 5.69 23.49
C ALA A 569 -17.32 5.73 24.79
N GLY A 570 -16.65 5.74 25.94
CA GLY A 570 -17.27 5.95 27.26
C GLY A 570 -17.91 7.34 27.39
N TRP A 571 -17.19 8.42 27.10
CA TRP A 571 -17.72 9.80 27.17
C TRP A 571 -18.86 10.09 26.18
N ALA A 572 -18.82 9.46 25.01
CA ALA A 572 -19.81 9.60 23.95
C ALA A 572 -21.06 8.70 24.15
N ASP A 573 -20.99 7.77 25.11
CA ASP A 573 -21.80 6.54 25.21
C ASP A 573 -21.95 5.78 23.87
N ALA A 574 -20.89 5.75 23.08
CA ALA A 574 -20.96 5.30 21.69
C ALA A 574 -20.94 3.77 21.54
N PRO A 575 -21.79 3.19 20.68
CA PRO A 575 -21.56 1.86 20.11
C PRO A 575 -20.28 1.85 19.29
N VAL A 576 -19.43 0.85 19.52
CA VAL A 576 -18.14 0.69 18.83
C VAL A 576 -18.24 -0.40 17.78
N VAL A 577 -17.80 -0.09 16.56
CA VAL A 577 -17.57 -1.03 15.47
C VAL A 577 -16.07 -1.20 15.30
N LEU A 578 -15.57 -2.44 15.40
CA LEU A 578 -14.14 -2.73 15.35
C LEU A 578 -13.74 -3.28 13.98
N VAL A 579 -12.94 -2.51 13.25
CA VAL A 579 -12.44 -2.83 11.90
C VAL A 579 -11.14 -3.63 11.97
N ALA A 580 -11.00 -4.68 11.18
CA ALA A 580 -9.73 -5.38 11.01
C ALA A 580 -9.36 -5.56 9.53
N ASP A 581 -8.09 -5.33 9.22
CA ASP A 581 -7.50 -5.53 7.90
C ASP A 581 -7.18 -7.02 7.70
N ILE A 582 -7.73 -7.64 6.65
CA ILE A 582 -7.42 -9.05 6.32
C ILE A 582 -6.24 -9.22 5.36
N ASP A 583 -5.84 -8.15 4.65
CA ASP A 583 -4.73 -8.13 3.70
C ASP A 583 -3.39 -8.29 4.44
N ARG A 584 -3.32 -7.77 5.68
CA ARG A 584 -2.21 -8.00 6.64
C ARG A 584 -2.11 -9.44 7.18
N GLY A 585 -3.08 -10.30 6.88
CA GLY A 585 -3.21 -11.61 7.52
C GLY A 585 -3.60 -11.50 9.00
N GLY A 586 -3.62 -12.62 9.71
CA GLY A 586 -3.86 -12.65 11.16
C GLY A 586 -5.25 -12.23 11.68
N VAL A 587 -6.13 -11.67 10.83
CA VAL A 587 -7.38 -10.94 11.18
C VAL A 587 -8.16 -11.46 12.40
N PHE A 588 -8.41 -12.77 12.50
CA PHE A 588 -9.15 -13.38 13.60
C PHE A 588 -8.40 -13.32 14.93
N ALA A 589 -7.07 -13.49 14.92
CA ALA A 589 -6.23 -13.34 16.09
C ALA A 589 -6.09 -11.86 16.49
N SER A 590 -6.06 -10.93 15.52
CA SER A 590 -6.07 -9.49 15.81
C SER A 590 -7.37 -9.06 16.49
N LEU A 591 -8.53 -9.52 16.00
CA LEU A 591 -9.84 -9.22 16.61
C LEU A 591 -9.98 -9.86 17.99
N LEU A 592 -9.66 -11.15 18.14
CA LEU A 592 -9.75 -11.83 19.44
C LEU A 592 -8.75 -11.27 20.45
N GLY A 593 -7.51 -10.99 20.07
CA GLY A 593 -6.53 -10.36 20.95
C GLY A 593 -6.94 -8.95 21.41
N THR A 594 -7.56 -8.17 20.51
CA THR A 594 -8.14 -6.86 20.86
C THR A 594 -9.28 -7.02 21.88
N MET A 595 -10.19 -7.97 21.66
CA MET A 595 -11.30 -8.25 22.59
C MET A 595 -10.82 -8.78 23.95
N GLU A 596 -9.80 -9.62 23.99
CA GLU A 596 -9.24 -10.17 25.25
C GLU A 596 -8.55 -9.10 26.11
N ILE A 597 -8.03 -8.03 25.50
CA ILE A 597 -7.41 -6.86 26.18
C ILE A 597 -8.47 -5.85 26.68
N PHE A 598 -9.69 -5.91 26.16
CA PHE A 598 -10.80 -5.08 26.62
C PHE A 598 -11.39 -5.60 27.95
N THR A 599 -11.73 -4.67 28.83
CA THR A 599 -12.53 -4.93 30.04
C THR A 599 -13.97 -5.31 29.66
N PRO A 600 -14.76 -5.90 30.57
CA PRO A 600 -16.15 -6.28 30.27
C PRO A 600 -17.05 -5.13 29.79
N GLU A 601 -16.84 -3.89 30.26
CA GLU A 601 -17.59 -2.73 29.76
C GLU A 601 -17.19 -2.38 28.32
N GLU A 602 -15.88 -2.36 28.03
CA GLU A 602 -15.35 -2.13 26.69
C GLU A 602 -15.83 -3.20 25.69
N GLN A 603 -15.81 -4.47 26.09
CA GLN A 603 -16.40 -5.58 25.33
C GLN A 603 -17.92 -5.40 25.13
N ALA A 604 -18.65 -4.80 26.08
CA ALA A 604 -20.08 -4.51 25.94
C ALA A 604 -20.37 -3.32 24.98
N ARG A 605 -19.45 -2.35 24.89
CA ARG A 605 -19.51 -1.22 23.94
C ARG A 605 -19.28 -1.65 22.49
N VAL A 606 -18.41 -2.64 22.24
CA VAL A 606 -18.29 -3.26 20.91
C VAL A 606 -19.61 -3.91 20.50
N LYS A 607 -20.18 -3.49 19.38
CA LYS A 607 -21.45 -4.02 18.83
C LYS A 607 -21.26 -4.94 17.63
N GLY A 608 -20.10 -4.91 16.97
CA GLY A 608 -19.76 -5.86 15.91
C GLY A 608 -18.44 -5.56 15.21
N PHE A 609 -18.09 -6.39 14.24
CA PHE A 609 -16.84 -6.33 13.50
C PHE A 609 -17.03 -5.97 12.03
N ILE A 610 -16.04 -5.28 11.44
CA ILE A 610 -15.92 -5.14 9.98
C ILE A 610 -14.60 -5.78 9.55
N ILE A 611 -14.67 -6.73 8.61
CA ILE A 611 -13.51 -7.27 7.91
C ILE A 611 -13.27 -6.39 6.68
N ASN A 612 -12.12 -5.73 6.58
CA ASN A 612 -11.83 -4.76 5.53
C ASN A 612 -10.73 -5.26 4.58
N LYS A 613 -10.72 -4.71 3.35
CA LYS A 613 -9.78 -5.01 2.25
C LYS A 613 -9.80 -6.47 1.79
N PHE A 614 -10.94 -7.16 1.88
CA PHE A 614 -11.03 -8.57 1.51
C PHE A 614 -10.82 -8.81 0.01
N ARG A 615 -10.13 -9.90 -0.34
CA ARG A 615 -9.84 -10.31 -1.72
C ARG A 615 -10.25 -11.77 -1.93
N GLY A 616 -11.19 -12.02 -2.84
CA GLY A 616 -11.71 -13.35 -3.16
C GLY A 616 -13.21 -13.49 -2.91
N ASP A 617 -13.69 -14.73 -2.80
CA ASP A 617 -15.09 -15.05 -2.51
C ASP A 617 -15.37 -15.09 -0.99
N VAL A 618 -16.36 -14.30 -0.55
CA VAL A 618 -16.77 -14.18 0.85
C VAL A 618 -17.36 -15.50 1.37
N SER A 619 -17.91 -16.36 0.50
CA SER A 619 -18.45 -17.67 0.89
C SER A 619 -17.39 -18.55 1.56
N LEU A 620 -16.14 -18.45 1.10
CA LEU A 620 -14.99 -19.19 1.64
C LEU A 620 -14.53 -18.67 3.01
N LEU A 621 -14.85 -17.42 3.35
CA LEU A 621 -14.54 -16.81 4.64
C LEU A 621 -15.61 -17.14 5.69
N LYS A 622 -16.86 -17.38 5.27
CA LYS A 622 -18.03 -17.53 6.15
C LYS A 622 -17.82 -18.46 7.36
N PRO A 623 -17.27 -19.69 7.24
CA PRO A 623 -17.08 -20.56 8.42
C PRO A 623 -16.14 -19.97 9.49
N GLY A 624 -15.24 -19.06 9.11
CA GLY A 624 -14.41 -18.30 10.05
C GLY A 624 -15.14 -17.11 10.68
N LEU A 625 -16.10 -16.50 9.97
CA LEU A 625 -16.98 -15.46 10.50
C LEU A 625 -17.94 -16.08 11.53
N ASP A 626 -18.65 -17.15 11.15
CA ASP A 626 -19.57 -17.89 12.01
C ASP A 626 -18.86 -18.33 13.33
N TRP A 627 -17.60 -18.76 13.24
CA TRP A 627 -16.75 -19.09 14.40
C TRP A 627 -16.35 -17.87 15.25
N LEU A 628 -16.05 -16.73 14.62
CA LEU A 628 -15.73 -15.49 15.33
C LEU A 628 -16.95 -14.96 16.10
N GLU A 629 -18.14 -15.00 15.49
CA GLU A 629 -19.39 -14.62 16.16
C GLU A 629 -19.65 -15.54 17.37
N GLN A 630 -19.54 -16.85 17.20
CA GLN A 630 -19.69 -17.83 18.29
C GLN A 630 -18.66 -17.63 19.42
N ARG A 631 -17.40 -17.28 19.10
CA ARG A 631 -16.33 -17.12 20.09
C ARG A 631 -16.43 -15.82 20.91
N THR A 632 -17.06 -14.79 20.35
CA THR A 632 -17.13 -13.42 20.91
C THR A 632 -18.50 -12.98 21.39
N GLY A 633 -19.58 -13.60 20.89
CA GLY A 633 -20.95 -13.13 21.07
C GLY A 633 -21.27 -11.83 20.31
N LYS A 634 -20.46 -11.45 19.30
CA LYS A 634 -20.61 -10.21 18.52
C LYS A 634 -20.72 -10.51 17.02
N PRO A 635 -21.67 -9.89 16.29
CA PRO A 635 -21.84 -10.12 14.86
C PRO A 635 -20.68 -9.54 14.03
N VAL A 636 -20.44 -10.16 12.87
CA VAL A 636 -19.70 -9.54 11.76
C VAL A 636 -20.71 -8.74 10.94
N LEU A 637 -20.59 -7.41 11.01
CA LEU A 637 -21.51 -6.49 10.32
C LEU A 637 -21.22 -6.43 8.83
N GLY A 638 -19.99 -6.70 8.39
CA GLY A 638 -19.64 -6.65 6.98
C GLY A 638 -18.27 -7.23 6.66
N VAL A 639 -18.13 -7.69 5.41
CA VAL A 639 -16.87 -8.07 4.80
C VAL A 639 -16.69 -7.18 3.56
N ILE A 640 -16.02 -6.06 3.74
CA ILE A 640 -15.81 -5.05 2.69
C ILE A 640 -14.69 -5.56 1.76
N PRO A 641 -14.98 -5.83 0.48
CA PRO A 641 -13.94 -6.18 -0.48
C PRO A 641 -12.99 -5.00 -0.70
N TYR A 642 -11.76 -5.29 -1.09
CA TYR A 642 -10.83 -4.26 -1.54
C TYR A 642 -11.41 -3.51 -2.74
N LEU A 643 -11.58 -2.20 -2.61
CA LEU A 643 -12.05 -1.31 -3.67
C LEU A 643 -10.84 -0.74 -4.43
N PRO A 644 -10.53 -1.21 -5.65
CA PRO A 644 -9.47 -0.63 -6.46
C PRO A 644 -9.86 0.76 -6.96
N ASP A 645 -8.87 1.55 -7.38
CA ASP A 645 -9.05 2.80 -8.12
C ASP A 645 -9.97 3.81 -7.38
N LEU A 646 -9.85 3.88 -6.05
CA LEU A 646 -10.58 4.85 -5.22
C LEU A 646 -9.86 6.21 -5.26
N GLU A 647 -10.38 7.13 -6.08
CA GLU A 647 -9.83 8.48 -6.33
C GLU A 647 -10.08 9.46 -5.15
N LEU A 648 -9.63 9.09 -3.94
CA LEU A 648 -9.70 9.93 -2.74
C LEU A 648 -8.32 10.23 -2.15
N GLU A 649 -8.26 11.33 -1.39
CA GLU A 649 -7.07 11.85 -0.71
C GLU A 649 -6.66 10.94 0.47
N ASP A 650 -5.36 10.90 0.79
CA ASP A 650 -4.87 10.16 1.97
C ASP A 650 -4.67 11.06 3.21
N GLU A 651 -4.65 10.44 4.39
CA GLU A 651 -4.59 11.13 5.69
C GLU A 651 -3.18 11.61 6.10
N ASP A 652 -2.11 10.96 5.63
CA ASP A 652 -0.73 11.19 6.08
C ASP A 652 0.31 11.07 4.95
N SER A 653 1.56 11.49 5.20
CA SER A 653 2.67 11.31 4.24
C SER A 653 3.13 9.86 4.13
N ALA A 654 2.96 9.04 5.18
CA ALA A 654 3.37 7.63 5.17
C ALA A 654 2.55 6.78 4.18
N SER A 655 1.33 7.20 3.82
CA SER A 655 0.52 6.60 2.75
C SER A 655 0.94 7.07 1.36
N LEU A 656 1.39 8.32 1.20
CA LEU A 656 2.09 8.77 -0.02
C LEU A 656 3.38 7.97 -0.24
N ASP A 657 4.20 7.77 0.79
CA ASP A 657 5.40 6.93 0.72
C ASP A 657 5.08 5.49 0.30
N ARG A 658 3.92 4.96 0.72
CA ARG A 658 3.41 3.64 0.27
C ARG A 658 2.88 3.65 -1.17
N LYS A 659 2.24 4.73 -1.64
CA LYS A 659 1.86 4.89 -3.06
C LYS A 659 3.08 5.02 -3.97
N LEU A 660 4.18 5.61 -3.48
CA LEU A 660 5.48 5.65 -4.14
C LEU A 660 6.14 4.26 -4.17
N ALA A 661 6.30 3.60 -3.02
CA ALA A 661 6.91 2.26 -2.93
C ALA A 661 6.12 1.17 -3.68
N ALA A 662 4.79 1.31 -3.78
CA ALA A 662 3.96 0.43 -4.62
C ALA A 662 4.03 0.74 -6.13
N GLY A 663 4.81 1.74 -6.55
CA GLY A 663 4.90 2.18 -7.95
C GLY A 663 3.55 2.60 -8.53
N ALA A 664 2.63 3.13 -7.70
CA ALA A 664 1.29 3.51 -8.14
C ALA A 664 1.30 4.85 -8.89
N ILE A 665 2.11 5.80 -8.42
CA ILE A 665 2.21 7.15 -8.99
C ILE A 665 2.87 7.14 -10.38
N GLU A 666 3.95 6.37 -10.58
CA GLU A 666 4.56 6.21 -11.90
C GLU A 666 3.65 5.51 -12.93
N ARG A 667 2.65 4.75 -12.48
CA ARG A 667 1.65 4.08 -13.33
C ARG A 667 0.41 4.95 -13.60
N GLY A 668 0.36 6.17 -13.08
CA GLY A 668 -0.73 7.13 -13.25
C GLY A 668 -0.79 7.74 -14.66
N SER A 669 -1.20 6.95 -15.67
CA SER A 669 -1.70 7.43 -16.98
C SER A 669 -2.11 6.25 -17.89
N VAL A 670 -2.84 5.27 -17.34
CA VAL A 670 -3.63 4.29 -18.09
C VAL A 670 -5.00 4.15 -17.42
N GLY A 671 -5.99 4.90 -17.91
CA GLY A 671 -7.38 4.70 -17.50
C GLY A 671 -7.85 3.32 -17.97
N ARG A 672 -8.29 2.44 -17.06
CA ARG A 672 -8.78 1.09 -17.37
C ARG A 672 -10.19 1.07 -17.98
N GLY A 673 -10.40 1.87 -19.03
CA GLY A 673 -11.54 1.77 -19.95
C GLY A 673 -11.19 0.84 -21.11
N THR A 674 -11.68 -0.40 -21.06
CA THR A 674 -11.70 -1.44 -22.10
C THR A 674 -11.07 -1.11 -23.47
N LEU A 675 -9.74 -1.19 -23.55
CA LEU A 675 -9.01 -1.53 -24.77
C LEU A 675 -7.95 -2.60 -24.46
N LEU A 676 -7.74 -3.51 -25.40
CA LEU A 676 -6.76 -4.59 -25.28
C LEU A 676 -5.37 -4.09 -25.67
N ALA A 677 -4.33 -4.71 -25.13
CA ALA A 677 -2.93 -4.39 -25.43
C ALA A 677 -2.47 -4.96 -26.80
N THR A 678 -3.32 -4.84 -27.81
CA THR A 678 -3.08 -5.22 -29.22
C THR A 678 -3.01 -4.00 -30.15
N ASP A 679 -3.66 -2.89 -29.76
CA ASP A 679 -3.93 -1.77 -30.66
C ASP A 679 -3.02 -0.56 -30.36
N ALA A 680 -2.16 -0.68 -29.34
CA ALA A 680 -1.32 0.41 -28.83
C ALA A 680 0.00 0.64 -29.60
N GLU A 681 0.40 -0.27 -30.50
CA GLU A 681 1.63 -0.14 -31.29
C GLU A 681 1.44 0.67 -32.59
N GLU A 682 0.19 0.89 -33.05
CA GLU A 682 -0.10 1.71 -34.24
C GLU A 682 -0.39 3.19 -33.92
N ALA A 683 -0.62 3.54 -32.64
CA ALA A 683 -0.93 4.90 -32.19
C ALA A 683 0.34 5.76 -32.00
N GLY A 684 1.01 6.11 -33.09
CA GLY A 684 2.27 6.87 -33.08
C GLY A 684 2.20 8.27 -32.46
N SER A 685 3.18 8.59 -31.61
CA SER A 685 3.56 9.94 -31.15
C SER A 685 2.47 10.84 -30.54
N ALA A 686 1.91 10.42 -29.40
CA ALA A 686 1.32 11.35 -28.42
C ALA A 686 2.34 11.61 -27.28
N GLY A 687 2.95 12.80 -27.24
CA GLY A 687 3.89 13.17 -26.20
C GLY A 687 3.21 13.43 -24.84
N ARG A 688 3.90 13.11 -23.75
CA ARG A 688 3.45 13.41 -22.37
C ARG A 688 4.29 14.54 -21.75
N LEU A 689 3.67 15.32 -20.86
CA LEU A 689 4.37 16.32 -20.04
C LEU A 689 5.04 15.63 -18.85
N ASP A 690 6.35 15.81 -18.66
CA ASP A 690 7.09 15.30 -17.50
C ASP A 690 7.11 16.35 -16.38
N LEU A 691 6.41 16.10 -15.28
CA LEU A 691 6.29 17.02 -14.14
C LEU A 691 7.00 16.41 -12.91
N ALA A 692 8.08 17.04 -12.48
CA ALA A 692 8.86 16.63 -11.32
C ALA A 692 8.37 17.34 -10.04
N VAL A 693 8.12 16.58 -8.97
CA VAL A 693 7.74 17.09 -7.65
C VAL A 693 8.89 16.90 -6.68
N ILE A 694 9.34 17.97 -6.03
CA ILE A 694 10.42 17.88 -5.05
C ILE A 694 9.91 17.20 -3.77
N ARG A 695 10.48 16.03 -3.43
CA ARG A 695 10.14 15.24 -2.23
C ARG A 695 10.86 15.79 -1.00
N LEU A 696 10.30 16.86 -0.44
CA LEU A 696 10.81 17.51 0.77
C LEU A 696 10.66 16.58 2.01
N PRO A 697 11.65 16.49 2.93
CA PRO A 697 11.56 15.60 4.09
C PRO A 697 10.40 15.89 5.05
N ARG A 698 9.91 17.13 5.11
CA ARG A 698 8.74 17.54 5.93
C ARG A 698 7.61 18.08 5.05
N LEU A 699 7.49 17.52 3.84
CA LEU A 699 6.39 17.72 2.89
C LEU A 699 5.03 17.77 3.61
N SER A 700 4.23 18.78 3.29
CA SER A 700 2.90 18.95 3.86
C SER A 700 1.92 19.52 2.86
N ASN A 701 0.65 19.15 3.00
CA ASN A 701 -0.43 19.47 2.05
C ASN A 701 -0.15 18.91 0.63
N PHE A 702 0.53 17.76 0.51
CA PHE A 702 0.92 17.16 -0.78
C PHE A 702 -0.26 16.97 -1.75
N THR A 703 -1.47 16.86 -1.21
CA THR A 703 -2.76 16.82 -1.92
C THR A 703 -2.97 18.00 -2.87
N ASP A 704 -2.24 19.11 -2.74
CA ASP A 704 -2.19 20.21 -3.74
C ASP A 704 -1.95 19.70 -5.16
N ILE A 705 -1.20 18.60 -5.29
CA ILE A 705 -0.65 18.07 -6.55
C ILE A 705 -1.54 16.94 -7.12
N ASP A 706 -2.40 16.32 -6.29
CA ASP A 706 -3.27 15.20 -6.67
C ASP A 706 -4.05 15.40 -8.00
N PRO A 707 -4.59 16.59 -8.34
CA PRO A 707 -5.27 16.80 -9.63
C PRO A 707 -4.42 16.47 -10.87
N LEU A 708 -3.08 16.56 -10.77
CA LEU A 708 -2.16 16.24 -11.86
C LEU A 708 -2.00 14.74 -12.10
N LEU A 709 -2.33 13.88 -11.13
CA LEU A 709 -2.32 12.42 -11.30
C LEU A 709 -3.40 11.90 -12.26
N TYR A 710 -4.43 12.71 -12.51
CA TYR A 710 -5.60 12.36 -13.32
C TYR A 710 -5.60 13.05 -14.70
N GLU A 711 -4.56 13.82 -15.01
CA GLU A 711 -4.36 14.46 -16.31
C GLU A 711 -3.74 13.46 -17.30
N SER A 712 -4.48 13.10 -18.35
CA SER A 712 -4.20 11.92 -19.19
C SER A 712 -2.88 11.96 -19.98
N ASP A 713 -2.36 13.16 -20.25
CA ASP A 713 -1.10 13.40 -20.95
C ASP A 713 0.03 13.86 -20.00
N VAL A 714 -0.15 13.77 -18.69
CA VAL A 714 0.87 14.09 -17.68
C VAL A 714 1.54 12.81 -17.16
N ARG A 715 2.86 12.87 -17.00
CA ARG A 715 3.65 11.99 -16.13
C ARG A 715 4.05 12.80 -14.90
N LEU A 716 3.55 12.43 -13.73
CA LEU A 716 4.01 12.99 -12.46
C LEU A 716 5.05 12.06 -11.82
N ARG A 717 6.13 12.62 -11.27
CA ARG A 717 7.14 11.85 -10.53
C ARG A 717 7.72 12.65 -9.36
N TYR A 718 7.97 11.98 -8.24
CA TYR A 718 8.60 12.60 -7.07
C TYR A 718 10.12 12.41 -7.14
N VAL A 719 10.86 13.43 -6.67
CA VAL A 719 12.31 13.56 -6.84
C VAL A 719 12.96 13.96 -5.52
N GLY A 720 13.88 13.13 -5.01
CA GLY A 720 14.68 13.37 -3.81
C GLY A 720 16.13 13.83 -4.07
N THR A 721 16.69 13.56 -5.26
CA THR A 721 18.09 13.89 -5.61
C THR A 721 18.23 14.69 -6.91
N ALA A 722 19.37 15.36 -7.09
CA ALA A 722 19.68 16.09 -8.32
C ALA A 722 19.76 15.20 -9.57
N GLU A 723 20.14 13.93 -9.42
CA GLU A 723 20.27 12.97 -10.51
C GLU A 723 18.90 12.52 -11.01
N GLU A 724 17.98 12.21 -10.08
CA GLU A 724 16.57 11.94 -10.38
C GLU A 724 15.86 13.10 -11.09
N LEU A 725 16.26 14.36 -10.85
CA LEU A 725 15.56 15.52 -11.44
C LEU A 725 15.59 15.49 -12.97
N GLY A 726 16.73 15.16 -13.58
CA GLY A 726 16.87 15.04 -15.03
C GLY A 726 16.53 16.34 -15.80
N GLN A 727 15.63 16.24 -16.79
CA GLN A 727 15.13 17.36 -17.59
C GLN A 727 13.60 17.27 -17.72
N PRO A 728 12.84 17.68 -16.68
CA PRO A 728 11.38 17.71 -16.73
C PRO A 728 10.89 18.91 -17.52
N ASP A 729 9.63 18.90 -17.93
CA ASP A 729 8.98 20.07 -18.53
C ASP A 729 8.72 21.15 -17.45
N ALA A 730 8.29 20.73 -16.26
CA ALA A 730 8.16 21.62 -15.10
C ALA A 730 8.56 20.95 -13.78
N VAL A 731 8.93 21.78 -12.80
CA VAL A 731 9.21 21.35 -11.42
C VAL A 731 8.24 22.01 -10.44
N ILE A 732 7.75 21.26 -9.46
CA ILE A 732 6.91 21.77 -8.37
C ILE A 732 7.69 21.65 -7.05
N ILE A 733 7.82 22.77 -6.33
CA ILE A 733 8.36 22.84 -4.97
C ILE A 733 7.16 22.98 -4.01
N PRO A 734 6.77 21.92 -3.30
CA PRO A 734 5.57 21.92 -2.45
C PRO A 734 5.78 22.60 -1.09
N GLY A 735 4.71 22.66 -0.28
CA GLY A 735 4.77 23.16 1.10
C GLY A 735 5.49 22.21 2.07
N SER A 736 6.00 22.76 3.17
CA SER A 736 6.73 22.06 4.24
C SER A 736 6.28 22.56 5.62
N LYS A 737 6.59 21.83 6.69
CA LYS A 737 6.48 22.30 8.09
C LYS A 737 7.82 22.72 8.72
N ASN A 738 8.93 22.70 7.97
CA ASN A 738 10.16 23.41 8.35
C ASN A 738 10.91 23.83 7.08
N THR A 739 10.75 25.10 6.74
CA THR A 739 11.21 25.70 5.49
C THR A 739 12.73 25.81 5.43
N VAL A 740 13.38 26.05 6.58
CA VAL A 740 14.84 26.17 6.66
C VAL A 740 15.53 24.81 6.58
N ASP A 741 15.06 23.81 7.34
CA ASP A 741 15.60 22.44 7.28
C ASP A 741 15.46 21.85 5.87
N ASP A 742 14.29 21.98 5.26
CA ASP A 742 14.03 21.36 3.96
C ASP A 742 14.76 22.10 2.82
N LEU A 743 15.01 23.41 2.95
CA LEU A 743 15.93 24.14 2.06
C LEU A 743 17.39 23.69 2.23
N LEU A 744 17.83 23.40 3.46
CA LEU A 744 19.15 22.82 3.72
C LEU A 744 19.26 21.39 3.16
N PHE A 745 18.16 20.62 3.16
CA PHE A 745 18.09 19.34 2.46
C PHE A 745 18.34 19.51 0.95
N LEU A 746 17.67 20.46 0.27
CA LEU A 746 17.89 20.72 -1.17
C LEU A 746 19.35 21.04 -1.51
N ARG A 747 20.09 21.68 -0.59
CA ARG A 747 21.53 21.92 -0.73
C ARG A 747 22.34 20.65 -0.56
N SER A 748 22.01 19.83 0.45
CA SER A 748 22.72 18.57 0.72
C SER A 748 22.57 17.52 -0.39
N THR A 749 21.47 17.56 -1.16
CA THR A 749 21.21 16.67 -2.31
C THR A 749 21.54 17.28 -3.68
N GLY A 750 22.08 18.51 -3.72
CA GLY A 750 22.40 19.26 -4.94
C GLY A 750 21.18 19.73 -5.75
N LEU A 751 19.96 19.52 -5.23
CA LEU A 751 18.71 19.94 -5.87
C LEU A 751 18.61 21.46 -6.02
N ASP A 752 19.20 22.24 -5.11
CA ASP A 752 19.26 23.70 -5.22
C ASP A 752 19.96 24.16 -6.53
N GLN A 753 21.11 23.57 -6.83
CA GLN A 753 21.87 23.83 -8.05
C GLN A 753 21.16 23.29 -9.29
N ALA A 754 20.48 22.14 -9.18
CA ALA A 754 19.71 21.55 -10.27
C ALA A 754 18.48 22.40 -10.63
N LEU A 755 17.74 22.90 -9.64
CA LEU A 755 16.63 23.86 -9.76
C LEU A 755 17.10 25.18 -10.38
N ALA A 756 18.18 25.78 -9.86
CA ALA A 756 18.78 26.99 -10.42
C ALA A 756 19.35 26.77 -11.84
N GLY A 757 19.76 25.54 -12.17
CA GLY A 757 20.11 25.13 -13.53
C GLY A 757 18.91 25.06 -14.47
N HIS A 758 17.79 24.49 -14.00
CA HIS A 758 16.53 24.39 -14.74
C HIS A 758 15.93 25.76 -15.05
N ALA A 759 15.87 26.64 -14.04
CA ALA A 759 15.46 28.03 -14.18
C ALA A 759 16.29 28.77 -15.25
N ARG A 760 17.62 28.67 -15.20
CA ARG A 760 18.53 29.32 -16.17
C ARG A 760 18.41 28.77 -17.60
N ARG A 761 17.91 27.56 -17.79
CA ARG A 761 17.58 26.99 -19.11
C ARG A 761 16.19 27.42 -19.63
N GLY A 762 15.46 28.26 -18.88
CA GLY A 762 14.10 28.66 -19.23
C GLY A 762 13.08 27.53 -19.04
N GLY A 763 13.32 26.63 -18.09
CA GLY A 763 12.36 25.64 -17.62
C GLY A 763 11.27 26.25 -16.72
N TRP A 764 10.22 25.48 -16.47
CA TRP A 764 9.07 25.91 -15.65
C TRP A 764 9.27 25.50 -14.18
N ILE A 765 8.95 26.39 -13.22
CA ILE A 765 8.99 26.10 -11.77
C ILE A 765 7.79 26.73 -11.05
N ALA A 766 7.07 25.95 -10.26
CA ALA A 766 5.98 26.41 -9.39
C ALA A 766 6.34 26.17 -7.91
N GLY A 767 6.25 27.21 -7.07
CA GLY A 767 6.41 27.11 -5.61
C GLY A 767 5.08 27.29 -4.87
N ILE A 768 4.78 26.41 -3.92
CA ILE A 768 3.56 26.50 -3.10
C ILE A 768 3.94 26.67 -1.62
N CYS A 769 3.45 27.74 -0.99
CA CYS A 769 3.66 28.07 0.42
C CYS A 769 5.16 28.09 0.79
N ALA A 770 5.65 27.18 1.64
CA ALA A 770 7.07 27.07 1.97
C ALA A 770 7.96 26.91 0.73
N GLY A 771 7.50 26.21 -0.32
CA GLY A 771 8.23 26.09 -1.58
C GLY A 771 8.39 27.43 -2.30
N TYR A 772 7.39 28.31 -2.24
CA TYR A 772 7.50 29.70 -2.70
C TYR A 772 8.45 30.52 -1.81
N GLN A 773 8.38 30.37 -0.48
CA GLN A 773 9.32 31.03 0.44
C GLN A 773 10.78 30.66 0.14
N MET A 774 11.06 29.38 -0.15
CA MET A 774 12.39 28.90 -0.56
C MET A 774 12.90 29.55 -1.87
N MET A 775 12.01 29.91 -2.79
CA MET A 775 12.39 30.55 -4.07
C MET A 775 12.91 31.99 -3.91
N GLY A 776 12.72 32.62 -2.75
CA GLY A 776 13.25 33.96 -2.45
C GLY A 776 14.79 34.05 -2.38
N GLU A 777 15.30 35.27 -2.23
CA GLU A 777 16.72 35.55 -1.97
C GLU A 777 17.12 35.19 -0.52
N ARG A 778 16.24 35.40 0.48
CA ARG A 778 16.54 35.18 1.91
C ARG A 778 15.35 34.67 2.73
N LEU A 779 15.62 33.82 3.71
CA LEU A 779 14.75 33.45 4.81
C LEU A 779 15.33 34.04 6.11
N LEU A 780 14.50 34.72 6.89
CA LEU A 780 14.90 35.44 8.10
C LEU A 780 14.07 34.93 9.29
N ASP A 781 14.74 34.37 10.29
CA ASP A 781 14.13 33.75 11.47
C ASP A 781 14.66 34.42 12.76
N PRO A 782 14.43 35.73 12.95
CA PRO A 782 15.08 36.51 14.02
C PRO A 782 14.68 36.07 15.44
N GLU A 783 13.63 35.27 15.56
CA GLU A 783 13.09 34.73 16.81
C GLU A 783 13.37 33.21 16.97
N LEU A 784 14.08 32.58 16.02
CA LEU A 784 14.47 31.16 16.01
C LEU A 784 13.26 30.19 16.15
N LEU A 785 12.22 30.44 15.34
CA LEU A 785 10.93 29.77 15.38
C LEU A 785 10.88 28.49 14.53
N GLU A 786 11.61 28.46 13.41
CA GLU A 786 11.78 27.26 12.59
C GLU A 786 13.18 26.64 12.74
N SER A 787 14.23 27.43 13.02
CA SER A 787 15.61 26.94 12.95
C SER A 787 16.56 27.49 14.01
N ASP A 788 17.75 26.89 14.09
CA ASP A 788 18.89 27.37 14.88
C ASP A 788 19.61 28.57 14.25
N ARG A 789 19.07 29.16 13.18
CA ARG A 789 19.74 30.19 12.35
C ARG A 789 18.86 31.43 12.21
N PRO A 790 19.33 32.62 12.60
CA PRO A 790 18.54 33.85 12.44
C PRO A 790 18.37 34.27 10.97
N GLU A 791 19.18 33.72 10.06
CA GLU A 791 19.12 33.95 8.62
C GLU A 791 19.58 32.70 7.85
N THR A 792 18.97 32.44 6.69
CA THR A 792 19.45 31.48 5.68
C THR A 792 19.13 32.02 4.30
N ALA A 793 20.13 32.11 3.41
CA ALA A 793 19.92 32.49 2.02
C ALA A 793 18.98 31.48 1.31
N GLY A 794 18.04 31.96 0.49
CA GLY A 794 17.10 31.14 -0.29
C GLY A 794 17.72 30.56 -1.57
N LEU A 795 16.88 30.19 -2.54
CA LEU A 795 17.29 29.74 -3.87
C LEU A 795 17.63 30.89 -4.83
N GLY A 796 17.22 32.13 -4.52
CA GLY A 796 17.52 33.33 -5.31
C GLY A 796 16.80 33.41 -6.66
N LEU A 797 15.64 32.76 -6.80
CA LEU A 797 14.84 32.78 -8.03
C LEU A 797 13.92 34.01 -8.11
N PHE A 798 13.48 34.55 -6.97
CA PHE A 798 12.69 35.78 -6.86
C PHE A 798 13.32 36.77 -5.88
N PRO A 799 13.19 38.09 -6.12
CA PRO A 799 13.71 39.13 -5.26
C PRO A 799 12.83 39.39 -4.04
N ALA A 800 12.68 38.34 -3.25
CA ALA A 800 11.78 38.24 -2.12
C ALA A 800 12.57 37.77 -0.90
N GLU A 801 12.28 38.33 0.27
CA GLU A 801 12.74 37.77 1.53
C GLU A 801 11.57 37.53 2.48
N THR A 802 11.57 36.38 3.14
CA THR A 802 10.50 35.95 4.04
C THR A 802 10.98 36.10 5.47
N VAL A 803 10.24 36.87 6.28
CA VAL A 803 10.50 37.01 7.72
C VAL A 803 9.52 36.11 8.47
N PHE A 804 10.02 35.06 9.12
CA PHE A 804 9.22 34.23 10.02
C PHE A 804 8.77 35.04 11.25
N LYS A 805 7.58 34.70 11.75
CA LYS A 805 6.92 35.37 12.86
C LYS A 805 6.07 34.37 13.65
N PRO A 806 5.78 34.64 14.94
CA PRO A 806 4.86 33.80 15.72
C PRO A 806 3.44 33.79 15.14
N ASP A 807 3.03 34.91 14.53
CA ASP A 807 1.74 35.04 13.85
C ASP A 807 1.68 34.15 12.61
N LYS A 808 0.79 33.14 12.66
CA LYS A 808 0.46 32.25 11.55
C LYS A 808 -0.77 32.78 10.79
N GLN A 809 -0.65 32.93 9.48
CA GLN A 809 -1.79 33.23 8.61
C GLN A 809 -2.53 31.91 8.29
N THR A 810 -3.84 31.90 8.42
CA THR A 810 -4.69 30.74 8.10
C THR A 810 -6.08 31.27 7.71
N VAL A 811 -6.44 31.22 6.43
CA VAL A 811 -7.71 31.75 5.89
C VAL A 811 -8.13 30.94 4.65
N ARG A 812 -9.43 30.86 4.36
CA ARG A 812 -9.91 30.42 3.03
C ARG A 812 -9.79 31.59 2.06
N ALA A 813 -9.22 31.33 0.88
CA ALA A 813 -8.89 32.35 -0.11
C ALA A 813 -9.71 32.13 -1.39
N VAL A 814 -10.29 33.21 -1.92
CA VAL A 814 -11.01 33.24 -3.20
C VAL A 814 -10.58 34.46 -4.00
N GLY A 815 -10.50 34.35 -5.33
CA GLY A 815 -10.01 35.46 -6.15
C GLY A 815 -9.78 35.13 -7.62
N GLU A 816 -8.84 35.85 -8.23
CA GLU A 816 -8.46 35.72 -9.63
C GLU A 816 -6.97 35.45 -9.82
N ALA A 817 -6.64 34.51 -10.70
CA ALA A 817 -5.31 34.25 -11.21
C ALA A 817 -5.12 34.85 -12.61
N ARG A 818 -4.03 35.59 -12.80
CA ARG A 818 -3.64 36.30 -14.03
C ARG A 818 -2.16 36.05 -14.32
N LEU A 819 -1.83 34.78 -14.58
CA LEU A 819 -0.44 34.29 -14.61
C LEU A 819 0.26 34.46 -15.97
N PHE A 820 -0.51 34.69 -17.04
CA PHE A 820 -0.04 34.71 -18.42
C PHE A 820 -0.37 36.03 -19.12
N ASP A 821 0.55 36.99 -19.07
CA ASP A 821 0.55 38.12 -19.99
C ASP A 821 0.66 37.59 -21.42
N GLY A 822 -0.40 37.74 -22.22
CA GLY A 822 -0.38 37.43 -23.64
C GLY A 822 0.64 38.32 -24.35
N GLY A 823 1.63 37.71 -25.01
CA GLY A 823 2.77 38.42 -25.60
C GLY A 823 2.46 39.22 -26.87
N GLY A 824 1.52 40.17 -26.81
CA GLY A 824 1.22 41.11 -27.89
C GLY A 824 -0.18 41.74 -27.80
N SER A 825 -0.23 43.08 -27.83
CA SER A 825 -1.43 43.95 -27.81
C SER A 825 -2.29 43.91 -26.53
N ASP A 826 -3.11 44.94 -26.32
CA ASP A 826 -3.94 45.18 -25.12
C ASP A 826 -5.17 44.26 -24.97
N ASP A 827 -5.15 43.06 -25.57
CA ASP A 827 -6.21 42.06 -25.37
C ASP A 827 -6.06 41.40 -23.98
N ALA A 828 -7.12 41.47 -23.18
CA ALA A 828 -7.03 41.27 -21.73
C ALA A 828 -6.57 39.86 -21.32
N VAL A 829 -5.62 39.83 -20.37
CA VAL A 829 -5.17 38.60 -19.69
C VAL A 829 -6.37 37.83 -19.14
N PRO A 830 -6.56 36.55 -19.50
CA PRO A 830 -7.68 35.76 -19.00
C PRO A 830 -7.56 35.58 -17.48
N ALA A 831 -8.50 36.16 -16.75
CA ALA A 831 -8.60 36.01 -15.30
C ALA A 831 -9.32 34.70 -14.95
N TYR A 832 -8.58 33.74 -14.39
CA TYR A 832 -9.14 32.48 -13.92
C TYR A 832 -9.64 32.65 -12.50
N ARG A 833 -10.90 32.31 -12.23
CA ARG A 833 -11.40 32.24 -10.85
C ARG A 833 -10.67 31.13 -10.10
N ILE A 834 -10.19 31.46 -8.91
CA ILE A 834 -9.48 30.52 -8.03
C ILE A 834 -10.11 30.50 -6.64
N SER A 835 -10.04 29.35 -6.02
CA SER A 835 -10.36 29.10 -4.61
C SER A 835 -9.28 28.21 -3.99
N GLY A 836 -9.09 28.35 -2.69
CA GLY A 836 -8.05 27.63 -1.96
C GLY A 836 -7.98 28.08 -0.51
N TYR A 837 -6.80 27.99 0.10
CA TYR A 837 -6.55 28.50 1.44
C TYR A 837 -5.07 28.85 1.63
N GLU A 838 -4.81 29.88 2.43
CA GLU A 838 -3.47 30.20 2.91
C GLU A 838 -3.24 29.50 4.25
N ILE A 839 -2.05 28.91 4.45
CA ILE A 839 -1.66 28.35 5.75
C ILE A 839 -0.14 28.36 5.93
N HIS A 840 0.41 29.52 6.29
CA HIS A 840 1.85 29.76 6.41
C HIS A 840 2.22 30.49 7.69
N MET A 841 3.50 30.38 8.08
CA MET A 841 4.14 31.24 9.06
C MET A 841 5.10 32.20 8.35
N GLY A 842 5.25 33.38 8.91
CA GLY A 842 6.04 34.45 8.30
C GLY A 842 5.36 35.19 7.16
N ARG A 843 5.98 36.30 6.75
CA ARG A 843 5.50 37.21 5.69
C ARG A 843 6.62 37.51 4.71
N THR A 844 6.32 37.44 3.41
CA THR A 844 7.24 37.79 2.33
C THR A 844 7.21 39.30 2.06
N ARG A 845 8.37 39.90 1.83
CA ARG A 845 8.51 41.26 1.28
C ARG A 845 9.43 41.24 0.06
N PHE A 846 9.15 42.11 -0.91
CA PHE A 846 9.92 42.19 -2.15
C PHE A 846 10.98 43.30 -2.07
N LEU A 847 12.18 43.00 -2.56
CA LEU A 847 13.35 43.89 -2.53
C LEU A 847 13.36 44.91 -3.68
N ARG A 848 12.49 44.70 -4.68
CA ARG A 848 12.24 45.52 -5.87
C ARG A 848 10.80 45.23 -6.36
N PRO A 849 10.19 46.09 -7.21
CA PRO A 849 8.88 45.81 -7.79
C PRO A 849 8.85 44.47 -8.53
N VAL A 850 7.70 43.79 -8.49
CA VAL A 850 7.45 42.48 -9.11
C VAL A 850 6.06 42.44 -9.75
N LYS A 851 5.80 41.43 -10.60
CA LYS A 851 4.44 41.08 -11.05
C LYS A 851 3.79 40.10 -10.08
N HIS A 852 2.52 40.34 -9.73
CA HIS A 852 1.71 39.45 -8.89
C HIS A 852 0.72 38.66 -9.76
N PRO A 853 0.83 37.33 -9.81
CA PRO A 853 -0.05 36.48 -10.62
C PRO A 853 -1.40 36.18 -9.96
N PHE A 854 -1.60 36.49 -8.69
CA PHE A 854 -2.82 36.18 -7.94
C PHE A 854 -3.34 37.43 -7.20
N TYR A 855 -4.66 37.61 -7.20
CA TYR A 855 -5.37 38.63 -6.42
C TYR A 855 -6.48 37.95 -5.64
N ILE A 856 -6.36 37.91 -4.30
CA ILE A 856 -7.17 37.08 -3.42
C ILE A 856 -7.80 37.89 -2.27
N ALA A 857 -8.96 37.43 -1.81
CA ALA A 857 -9.64 37.92 -0.62
C ALA A 857 -10.02 36.74 0.30
N GLU A 858 -10.21 37.05 1.58
CA GLU A 858 -10.74 36.11 2.57
C GLU A 858 -12.20 35.75 2.22
N GLU A 859 -12.52 34.46 2.13
CA GLU A 859 -13.85 33.98 1.74
C GLU A 859 -14.91 34.39 2.78
N GLY A 860 -15.81 35.30 2.40
CA GLY A 860 -16.80 35.89 3.32
C GLY A 860 -16.25 37.01 4.21
N GLY A 861 -14.98 37.37 4.07
CA GLY A 861 -14.37 38.51 4.76
C GLY A 861 -14.78 39.86 4.16
N CYS A 862 -14.60 40.94 4.94
CA CYS A 862 -14.85 42.32 4.52
C CYS A 862 -13.60 43.03 3.95
N GLN A 863 -12.55 42.27 3.62
CA GLN A 863 -11.27 42.81 3.13
C GLN A 863 -11.30 42.93 1.60
N GLU A 864 -10.68 44.00 1.06
CA GLU A 864 -10.46 44.13 -0.38
C GLU A 864 -9.44 43.10 -0.88
N ALA A 865 -9.54 42.71 -2.16
CA ALA A 865 -8.64 41.73 -2.75
C ALA A 865 -7.20 42.26 -2.82
N HIS A 866 -6.26 41.51 -2.26
CA HIS A 866 -4.84 41.86 -2.17
C HIS A 866 -3.99 40.97 -3.09
N PRO A 867 -2.82 41.43 -3.55
CA PRO A 867 -1.94 40.62 -4.37
C PRO A 867 -1.24 39.52 -3.54
N ASP A 868 -1.24 38.29 -4.05
CA ASP A 868 -0.39 37.20 -3.57
C ASP A 868 0.64 36.79 -4.64
N GLY A 869 1.73 36.21 -4.15
CA GLY A 869 2.68 35.49 -4.96
C GLY A 869 3.55 36.38 -5.83
N VAL A 870 4.24 35.75 -6.77
CA VAL A 870 5.13 36.40 -7.74
C VAL A 870 5.24 35.54 -8.99
N VAL A 871 5.43 36.19 -10.14
CA VAL A 871 5.71 35.53 -11.43
C VAL A 871 6.89 36.21 -12.12
N SER A 872 7.73 35.43 -12.81
CA SER A 872 8.80 35.95 -13.66
C SER A 872 8.25 36.58 -14.94
N ASP A 873 8.99 37.51 -15.55
CA ASP A 873 8.52 38.26 -16.74
C ASP A 873 8.13 37.39 -17.95
N ASN A 874 8.59 36.13 -17.99
CA ASN A 874 8.27 35.15 -19.02
C ASN A 874 7.16 34.14 -18.64
N GLY A 875 6.48 34.33 -17.49
CA GLY A 875 5.41 33.46 -17.00
C GLY A 875 5.85 32.07 -16.47
N LYS A 876 7.14 31.71 -16.60
CA LYS A 876 7.59 30.33 -16.39
C LYS A 876 7.88 29.93 -14.94
N LEU A 877 8.31 30.89 -14.12
CA LEU A 877 8.54 30.70 -12.70
C LEU A 877 7.43 31.44 -11.95
N TRP A 878 6.74 30.77 -11.03
CA TRP A 878 5.77 31.41 -10.14
C TRP A 878 5.77 30.83 -8.73
N GLY A 879 5.28 31.61 -7.76
CA GLY A 879 5.06 31.18 -6.38
C GLY A 879 3.79 31.79 -5.78
N THR A 880 3.17 31.12 -4.81
CA THR A 880 1.92 31.52 -4.14
C THR A 880 1.84 31.00 -2.70
N TYR A 881 1.07 31.65 -1.83
CA TYR A 881 0.64 31.09 -0.54
C TYR A 881 -0.63 30.23 -0.61
N VAL A 882 -1.36 30.26 -1.73
CA VAL A 882 -2.62 29.54 -1.92
C VAL A 882 -2.38 28.04 -2.13
N HIS A 883 -2.65 27.26 -1.09
CA HIS A 883 -2.87 25.81 -1.21
C HIS A 883 -4.20 25.53 -1.92
N GLY A 884 -4.28 24.38 -2.59
CA GLY A 884 -5.39 24.02 -3.47
C GLY A 884 -5.37 24.70 -4.85
N ILE A 885 -4.36 25.53 -5.16
CA ILE A 885 -4.34 26.33 -6.41
C ILE A 885 -4.54 25.48 -7.69
N LEU A 886 -3.95 24.28 -7.76
CA LEU A 886 -4.09 23.33 -8.89
C LEU A 886 -5.41 22.53 -8.88
N HIS A 887 -6.21 22.58 -7.82
CA HIS A 887 -7.56 21.98 -7.80
C HIS A 887 -8.53 22.79 -8.68
N ASN A 888 -8.24 24.07 -8.94
CA ASN A 888 -9.00 24.92 -9.85
C ASN A 888 -8.78 24.49 -11.30
N ASP A 889 -9.74 23.72 -11.86
CA ASP A 889 -9.62 23.02 -13.15
C ASP A 889 -9.19 23.92 -14.33
N ASP A 890 -9.79 25.10 -14.46
CA ASP A 890 -9.53 25.98 -15.59
C ASP A 890 -8.14 26.65 -15.48
N PHE A 891 -7.69 27.00 -14.27
CA PHE A 891 -6.32 27.48 -14.01
C PHE A 891 -5.29 26.38 -14.24
N ARG A 892 -5.51 25.17 -13.71
CA ARG A 892 -4.62 24.01 -13.94
C ARG A 892 -4.49 23.72 -15.43
N ARG A 893 -5.60 23.73 -16.18
CA ARG A 893 -5.58 23.54 -17.64
C ARG A 893 -4.78 24.63 -18.34
N ALA A 894 -4.96 25.90 -17.96
CA ALA A 894 -4.22 27.02 -18.53
C ALA A 894 -2.71 26.88 -18.31
N TRP A 895 -2.28 26.57 -17.08
CA TRP A 895 -0.85 26.35 -16.76
C TRP A 895 -0.25 25.19 -17.56
N LEU A 896 -0.93 24.04 -17.63
CA LEU A 896 -0.47 22.91 -18.44
C LEU A 896 -0.46 23.24 -19.95
N ASN A 897 -1.42 24.02 -20.46
CA ASN A 897 -1.44 24.46 -21.85
C ASN A 897 -0.30 25.43 -22.18
N ALA A 898 0.10 26.30 -21.25
CA ALA A 898 1.27 27.16 -21.45
C ALA A 898 2.57 26.34 -21.54
N ILE A 899 2.69 25.25 -20.78
CA ILE A 899 3.79 24.28 -20.92
C ILE A 899 3.72 23.58 -22.30
N ARG A 900 2.55 23.10 -22.74
CA ARG A 900 2.34 22.50 -24.08
C ARG A 900 2.77 23.45 -25.20
N LEU A 901 2.30 24.70 -25.18
CA LEU A 901 2.70 25.74 -26.14
C LEU A 901 4.21 26.00 -26.11
N GLY A 902 4.83 25.97 -24.93
CA GLY A 902 6.29 26.05 -24.77
C GLY A 902 7.09 24.91 -25.40
N LYS A 903 6.43 23.79 -25.75
CA LYS A 903 6.99 22.65 -26.51
C LYS A 903 6.54 22.63 -27.98
N GLY A 904 5.75 23.61 -28.42
CA GLY A 904 5.11 23.61 -29.75
C GLY A 904 3.97 22.60 -29.89
N TRP A 905 3.31 22.23 -28.78
CA TRP A 905 2.16 21.33 -28.76
C TRP A 905 0.84 22.10 -28.65
N GLU A 906 -0.22 21.55 -29.24
CA GLU A 906 -1.56 22.15 -29.21
C GLU A 906 -2.16 22.20 -27.79
N PRO A 907 -2.92 23.26 -27.44
CA PRO A 907 -3.68 23.33 -26.19
C PRO A 907 -4.78 22.27 -26.10
N LEU A 908 -4.95 21.67 -24.92
CA LEU A 908 -6.06 20.76 -24.62
C LEU A 908 -7.21 21.49 -23.91
N LYS A 909 -8.42 20.92 -23.98
CA LYS A 909 -9.61 21.44 -23.28
C LYS A 909 -9.61 21.04 -21.80
N ALA A 910 -10.36 21.79 -20.97
CA ALA A 910 -10.59 21.49 -19.56
C ALA A 910 -11.66 20.39 -19.39
N GLU A 911 -11.31 19.17 -19.79
CA GLU A 911 -12.19 17.99 -19.73
C GLU A 911 -12.11 17.27 -18.37
N LEU A 912 -10.98 17.39 -17.66
CA LEU A 912 -10.85 16.92 -16.28
C LEU A 912 -11.51 17.91 -15.31
N ARG A 913 -12.66 17.53 -14.74
CA ARG A 913 -13.30 18.20 -13.60
C ARG A 913 -12.97 17.47 -12.29
N PHE A 914 -12.01 17.99 -11.53
CA PHE A 914 -11.46 17.26 -10.38
C PHE A 914 -12.45 17.18 -9.20
N GLN A 915 -13.19 18.26 -8.93
CA GLN A 915 -14.18 18.29 -7.84
C GLN A 915 -15.34 17.31 -8.08
N GLU A 916 -15.77 17.15 -9.34
CA GLU A 916 -16.82 16.21 -9.74
C GLU A 916 -16.37 14.75 -9.56
N ARG A 917 -15.09 14.45 -9.87
CA ARG A 917 -14.48 13.15 -9.56
C ARG A 917 -14.42 12.87 -8.06
N ARG A 918 -14.02 13.83 -7.21
CA ARG A 918 -13.97 13.63 -5.75
C ARG A 918 -15.35 13.31 -5.17
N GLU A 919 -16.40 13.99 -5.63
CA GLU A 919 -17.79 13.66 -5.28
C GLU A 919 -18.21 12.27 -5.76
N ALA A 920 -17.91 11.91 -7.02
CA ALA A 920 -18.20 10.58 -7.55
C ALA A 920 -17.43 9.45 -6.81
N ALA A 921 -16.22 9.74 -6.33
CA ALA A 921 -15.43 8.81 -5.52
C ALA A 921 -16.03 8.62 -4.11
N PHE A 922 -16.57 9.68 -3.47
CA PHE A 922 -17.35 9.54 -2.25
C PHE A 922 -18.62 8.70 -2.47
N ASP A 923 -19.38 8.93 -3.55
CA ASP A 923 -20.58 8.16 -3.85
C ASP A 923 -20.27 6.69 -4.19
N ARG A 924 -19.17 6.43 -4.90
CA ARG A 924 -18.66 5.07 -5.18
C ARG A 924 -18.24 4.34 -3.90
N LEU A 925 -17.55 5.02 -2.97
CA LEU A 925 -17.19 4.47 -1.67
C LEU A 925 -18.44 4.18 -0.82
N ALA A 926 -19.39 5.11 -0.77
CA ALA A 926 -20.65 4.97 -0.04
C ALA A 926 -21.48 3.79 -0.57
N ALA A 927 -21.61 3.65 -1.90
CA ALA A 927 -22.29 2.52 -2.52
C ALA A 927 -21.56 1.19 -2.23
N HIS A 928 -20.22 1.16 -2.36
CA HIS A 928 -19.43 -0.04 -2.07
C HIS A 928 -19.56 -0.51 -0.62
N VAL A 929 -19.51 0.40 0.34
CA VAL A 929 -19.67 0.07 1.76
C VAL A 929 -21.12 -0.31 2.07
N ARG A 930 -22.13 0.45 1.61
CA ARG A 930 -23.56 0.14 1.80
C ARG A 930 -23.95 -1.24 1.25
N ASN A 931 -23.29 -1.71 0.19
CA ASN A 931 -23.56 -3.02 -0.42
C ASN A 931 -22.92 -4.22 0.32
N HIS A 932 -21.97 -3.99 1.24
CA HIS A 932 -21.20 -5.05 1.93
C HIS A 932 -21.24 -4.94 3.47
N LEU A 933 -22.10 -4.07 3.99
CA LEU A 933 -22.25 -3.75 5.41
C LEU A 933 -23.73 -3.80 5.80
N ASP A 934 -24.03 -4.43 6.92
CA ASP A 934 -25.36 -4.50 7.53
C ASP A 934 -25.78 -3.14 8.08
N MET A 935 -26.24 -2.29 7.16
CA MET A 935 -26.64 -0.92 7.47
C MET A 935 -27.86 -0.86 8.37
N ASP A 936 -28.78 -1.83 8.30
CA ASP A 936 -29.98 -1.81 9.12
C ASP A 936 -29.64 -2.09 10.59
N ARG A 937 -28.70 -3.01 10.89
CA ARG A 937 -28.10 -3.09 12.23
C ARG A 937 -27.33 -1.84 12.66
N LEU A 938 -26.69 -1.11 11.74
CA LEU A 938 -26.06 0.16 12.08
C LEU A 938 -27.07 1.27 12.40
N TYR A 939 -28.25 1.28 11.76
CA TYR A 939 -29.34 2.17 12.12
C TYR A 939 -29.94 1.81 13.50
N GLU A 940 -30.10 0.52 13.80
CA GLU A 940 -30.48 0.02 15.13
C GLU A 940 -29.50 0.48 16.22
N MET A 941 -28.19 0.46 15.94
CA MET A 941 -27.17 0.92 16.91
C MET A 941 -27.24 2.42 17.24
N ILE A 942 -27.86 3.24 16.39
CA ILE A 942 -28.03 4.68 16.58
C ILE A 942 -29.50 5.09 16.81
N ASP A 943 -30.33 4.14 17.25
CA ASP A 943 -31.76 4.31 17.55
C ASP A 943 -32.59 4.96 16.41
N TYR A 944 -32.21 4.71 15.15
CA TYR A 944 -32.88 5.25 13.97
C TYR A 944 -33.63 4.15 13.20
N SER A 945 -34.88 4.39 12.81
CA SER A 945 -35.69 3.42 12.06
C SER A 945 -36.08 3.92 10.67
N ARG A 946 -35.71 3.16 9.63
CA ARG A 946 -36.01 3.49 8.22
C ARG A 946 -37.50 3.44 7.86
N GLN A 947 -38.33 2.77 8.66
CA GLN A 947 -39.74 2.52 8.33
C GLN A 947 -40.61 3.79 8.28
N ALA A 948 -40.16 4.91 8.87
CA ALA A 948 -40.92 6.17 8.90
C ALA A 948 -40.95 6.97 7.58
N LYS A 949 -40.20 6.59 6.53
CA LYS A 949 -40.05 7.40 5.30
C LYS A 949 -40.58 6.76 4.00
N GLN A 950 -41.27 5.61 4.03
CA GLN A 950 -41.84 5.04 2.80
C GLN A 950 -43.17 5.69 2.34
N SER A 951 -43.79 6.55 3.15
CA SER A 951 -44.98 7.35 2.76
C SER A 951 -44.63 8.56 1.89
N ASP A 952 -43.53 9.25 2.19
CA ASP A 952 -43.21 10.56 1.59
C ASP A 952 -42.05 10.49 0.59
N LYS A 953 -42.31 9.88 -0.57
CA LYS A 953 -41.44 10.01 -1.75
C LYS A 953 -41.77 11.25 -2.59
N GLN A 954 -41.52 12.43 -2.03
CA GLN A 954 -41.11 13.59 -2.83
C GLN A 954 -39.62 13.84 -2.61
N ILE A 955 -38.81 13.40 -3.56
CA ILE A 955 -37.39 13.77 -3.64
C ILE A 955 -37.36 15.27 -4.03
N PRO A 956 -36.73 16.16 -3.23
CA PRO A 956 -36.57 17.55 -3.64
C PRO A 956 -35.77 17.62 -4.94
N SER A 957 -36.22 18.40 -5.91
CA SER A 957 -35.44 18.64 -7.12
C SER A 957 -34.11 19.33 -6.75
N GLN A 958 -33.06 19.11 -7.56
CA GLN A 958 -31.74 19.69 -7.29
C GLN A 958 -31.76 21.23 -7.21
N GLU A 959 -32.74 21.87 -7.84
CA GLU A 959 -32.97 23.32 -7.76
C GLU A 959 -33.53 23.78 -6.40
N ALA A 960 -34.35 22.97 -5.72
CA ALA A 960 -34.92 23.33 -4.42
C ALA A 960 -33.82 23.47 -3.34
N ILE A 961 -32.94 22.47 -3.25
CA ILE A 961 -31.79 22.46 -2.32
C ILE A 961 -30.82 23.60 -2.66
N ARG A 962 -30.61 23.89 -3.95
CA ARG A 962 -29.79 25.02 -4.41
C ARG A 962 -30.40 26.37 -4.05
N CYS A 963 -31.72 26.48 -3.98
CA CYS A 963 -32.42 27.71 -3.58
C CYS A 963 -32.36 27.98 -2.07
N GLU A 964 -32.36 26.95 -1.21
CA GLU A 964 -32.19 27.16 0.24
C GLU A 964 -30.75 27.60 0.57
N TYR A 965 -29.74 26.96 -0.02
CA TYR A 965 -28.33 27.34 0.14
C TYR A 965 -28.03 28.78 -0.31
N ILE A 966 -28.79 29.32 -1.27
CA ILE A 966 -28.69 30.72 -1.72
C ILE A 966 -29.55 31.67 -0.85
N ARG A 967 -30.65 31.18 -0.27
CA ARG A 967 -31.55 32.01 0.57
C ARG A 967 -31.01 32.29 1.96
N GLU A 968 -30.25 31.38 2.57
CA GLU A 968 -29.59 31.66 3.86
C GLU A 968 -28.47 32.72 3.75
N GLN A 969 -28.06 33.11 2.54
CA GLN A 969 -27.04 34.14 2.30
C GLN A 969 -27.59 35.48 1.74
N ALA A 970 -28.91 35.70 1.69
CA ALA A 970 -29.47 36.83 0.93
C ALA A 970 -30.58 37.65 1.64
N MET A 971 -30.33 38.97 1.73
CA MET A 971 -31.28 40.10 1.94
C MET A 971 -31.77 40.41 3.37
N PRO A 972 -32.11 41.69 3.69
CA PRO A 972 -31.65 42.96 3.10
C PRO A 972 -31.15 44.00 4.15
N GLY A 973 -30.35 44.98 3.71
CA GLY A 973 -29.66 45.95 4.59
C GLY A 973 -29.69 47.44 4.16
N ARG A 974 -30.79 47.91 3.57
CA ARG A 974 -31.18 49.33 3.35
C ARG A 974 -32.72 49.40 3.36
N PRO A 975 -33.40 50.46 3.86
CA PRO A 975 -33.17 51.90 3.60
C PRO A 975 -32.94 52.73 4.89
N GLU A 976 -32.34 53.93 4.88
CA GLU A 976 -32.37 55.05 3.91
C GLU A 976 -30.96 55.57 3.52
#